data_AF-A0A0G4LUH2-F1
#
_entry.id   AF-A0A0G4LUH2-F1
#
_cell.length_a   1.000
_cell.length_b   1.000
_cell.length_c   1.000
_cell.angle_alpha   90.00
_cell.angle_beta   90.00
_cell.angle_gamma   90.00
#
_symmetry.space_group_name_H-M   'P 1'
#
loop_
_entity.id
_entity.type
_entity.pdbx_description
1 polymer ?
#
loop_
_entity_poly.entity_id
_entity_poly.type
_entity_poly.pdbx_seq_one_letter_code
_entity_poly.pdbx_strand_id
1 'polypeptide(L)'
;MAHVAAEDIAPDAAERQQTPGRFDAARPFLGKVALVTGSGRGIGKGIALELGKRGAKVVVNYGSSAAAAERVVSELADVGTKAVALQANISKPAEVVDLFDRAIAHFGRIDFVISNSGKEVWCPETEVTQELFNDIFDLNCRGQFFVAQQGLKHCAPGGRIILTSSVAASMGGIHNHALYAGSKAAVEGFTRAFAVDCGEKGVTVNAIAPGGVKTDMFDENAWHYVPGGFKGMPIETIDQGLANMNPLKRVGVPADIGRAVSALCSEDCEWINGKVKSSRSPAVAPRPGRLIAEDSGPCFARPESLQTPPAPQTFCLKNAQELFCALQTRIMRAHLARHVYRRALVARGCTPASVLLLAPSSCRSYPIVAPPTRRTTRRTFFGIFQKAPRQIKKPEYEPGWTVILTWRNRLLDNVRPPTRKELVDAFRELFTYKQRFHVTVNSTQARHCRNLLKYLVENKDDEPGEGLSLLELTAARDALLKVPKEDTSEHLEFCKALYAEITKERELEYDYEDARSTELDEAKPAAEDLKAYMWALTTYGASKQAHLELRTHWAQLRAAGQSARDAKTLWIYVFRGLAAEGREKELLEAAAEAEKGGMEYTPRFQEAMTTFFATRDRTKETKKWFSKPITGNKQPRHETYKEILKFSIRNSQHAWCDPIFQQLVDSNPSKEHWDVVYQWAVLSMSKGLDDLRSMFDVVAKHNPDNPSILPDVHTINGLIEAASEKNDPYLADRLLAFSSEYGIEPNAMTFVLQIESRIKAKDLAAAREAYKQLARTELEGEEDLPVVNRYLQALCDLPQPDLKAIREILDVLEQRIVTLDPDTVVALCTVYLKYDQQMDIIDTLSLNIFQHSTDQRKSVRDAFVSYCLDRKNSTARVWDAYSILRQFFLETSVEDRLNLMQAFFDRKRPDMAVHTFGHMRQHVNRSFHPSTEAYIQCFEGLGACADSDSEEHVSLVHNMLKMDLGMQPTTKLYNALMLAYAGCGRPSRALDFWNDIIRSVEGPSYNSLEIVFSVCERLPYGDQTAKKIWKKMEAQEVDVPPSVFAAYLGGIAGNGNVTAVQEAIKTMQQTVGYGPDLLILGVAYNALPGQALQRKFAEWANETHPKVWAEVKKKRYQRAANGVTKYKLPRVLRA
;
A
#
# COMPACT_ATOMS: atom_id res chain seq x y z
N MET A 1 20.22 5.11 78.09
CA MET A 1 21.22 4.83 79.14
C MET A 1 21.81 3.46 78.85
N ALA A 2 23.11 3.22 78.71
CA ALA A 2 24.31 3.99 79.00
C ALA A 2 25.49 3.46 78.12
N HIS A 3 26.47 4.35 77.89
CA HIS A 3 27.92 4.17 77.65
C HIS A 3 28.47 2.88 77.01
N VAL A 4 29.43 3.01 76.08
CA VAL A 4 30.89 3.14 76.33
C VAL A 4 31.65 3.54 75.04
N ALA A 5 32.56 4.49 75.22
CA ALA A 5 33.81 4.87 74.53
C ALA A 5 33.99 4.77 73.00
N ALA A 6 34.39 5.91 72.43
CA ALA A 6 35.10 6.07 71.18
C ALA A 6 36.61 6.09 71.44
N GLU A 7 37.40 5.51 70.53
CA GLU A 7 38.69 6.05 70.05
C GLU A 7 39.19 5.25 68.82
N ASP A 8 39.36 5.99 67.73
CA ASP A 8 40.39 5.96 66.67
C ASP A 8 40.89 4.67 66.02
N ILE A 9 40.57 4.52 64.72
CA ILE A 9 41.55 4.13 63.68
C ILE A 9 41.34 5.03 62.44
N ALA A 10 42.38 5.80 62.11
CA ALA A 10 42.44 6.77 61.02
C ALA A 10 42.54 6.11 59.61
N PRO A 11 42.22 6.85 58.53
CA PRO A 11 42.31 6.36 57.15
C PRO A 11 43.70 6.60 56.58
N ASP A 12 44.29 5.60 55.92
CA ASP A 12 45.50 5.83 55.12
C ASP A 12 45.13 5.97 53.63
N ALA A 13 45.63 7.05 53.06
CA ALA A 13 45.30 7.58 51.77
C ALA A 13 46.44 7.27 50.79
N ALA A 14 46.28 6.23 49.97
CA ALA A 14 47.17 5.98 48.84
C ALA A 14 46.54 5.07 47.78
N GLU A 15 45.44 5.49 47.15
CA GLU A 15 45.11 5.08 45.76
C GLU A 15 44.06 6.03 45.13
N ARG A 16 44.38 7.33 45.11
CA ARG A 16 43.79 8.26 44.13
C ARG A 16 44.74 8.37 42.96
N GLN A 17 44.36 7.73 41.85
CA GLN A 17 44.64 8.05 40.44
C GLN A 17 44.69 6.75 39.63
N GLN A 18 43.52 6.13 39.40
CA GLN A 18 43.33 5.41 38.14
C GLN A 18 42.46 6.30 37.26
N THR A 19 43.11 6.84 36.24
CA THR A 19 42.50 7.40 35.05
C THR A 19 41.34 6.53 34.56
N PRO A 20 40.27 7.09 33.97
CA PRO A 20 39.20 6.30 33.39
C PRO A 20 39.84 5.32 32.39
N GLY A 21 39.68 4.02 32.65
CA GLY A 21 40.29 2.97 31.85
C GLY A 21 40.03 3.22 30.37
N ARG A 22 41.09 3.44 29.62
CA ARG A 22 41.08 3.57 28.17
C ARG A 22 40.27 2.40 27.60
N PHE A 23 39.17 2.68 26.89
CA PHE A 23 38.37 1.64 26.22
C PHE A 23 39.30 0.81 25.33
N ASP A 24 39.57 -0.42 25.73
CA ASP A 24 40.37 -1.34 24.92
C ASP A 24 39.43 -1.94 23.87
N ALA A 25 39.42 -1.33 22.68
CA ALA A 25 38.61 -1.79 21.56
C ALA A 25 38.87 -3.27 21.18
N ALA A 26 40.02 -3.83 21.56
CA ALA A 26 40.33 -5.24 21.34
C ALA A 26 39.70 -6.18 22.40
N ARG A 27 39.40 -5.67 23.60
CA ARG A 27 38.87 -6.46 24.74
C ARG A 27 37.63 -5.81 25.38
N PRO A 28 36.50 -5.71 24.66
CA PRO A 28 35.30 -5.00 25.11
C PRO A 28 34.59 -5.64 26.31
N PHE A 29 34.90 -6.89 26.66
CA PHE A 29 34.25 -7.62 27.77
C PHE A 29 35.14 -7.77 29.00
N LEU A 30 36.20 -6.96 29.09
CA LEU A 30 37.08 -6.96 30.25
C LEU A 30 36.25 -6.73 31.53
N GLY A 31 36.41 -7.62 32.50
CA GLY A 31 35.69 -7.57 33.78
C GLY A 31 34.30 -8.21 33.78
N LYS A 32 33.77 -8.64 32.63
CA LYS A 32 32.50 -9.38 32.54
C LYS A 32 32.73 -10.88 32.78
N VAL A 33 31.70 -11.58 33.26
CA VAL A 33 31.71 -13.04 33.47
C VAL A 33 30.62 -13.70 32.62
N ALA A 34 30.99 -14.69 31.81
CA ALA A 34 30.10 -15.44 30.94
C ALA A 34 29.96 -16.89 31.40
N LEU A 35 28.73 -17.40 31.45
CA LEU A 35 28.41 -18.81 31.65
C LEU A 35 27.86 -19.39 30.36
N VAL A 36 28.52 -20.43 29.82
CA VAL A 36 28.11 -21.06 28.55
C VAL A 36 27.82 -22.54 28.79
N THR A 37 26.58 -22.97 28.61
CA THR A 37 26.21 -24.38 28.79
C THR A 37 26.66 -25.25 27.62
N GLY A 38 27.18 -26.44 27.92
CA GLY A 38 27.65 -27.38 26.89
C GLY A 38 28.82 -26.82 26.07
N SER A 39 29.75 -26.12 26.71
CA SER A 39 30.86 -25.39 26.06
C SER A 39 32.17 -26.15 25.97
N GLY A 40 32.20 -27.43 26.36
CA GLY A 40 33.37 -28.28 26.15
C GLY A 40 33.65 -28.65 24.69
N ARG A 41 32.68 -28.49 23.78
CA ARG A 41 32.81 -28.80 22.33
C ARG A 41 31.80 -28.03 21.47
N GLY A 42 31.90 -28.18 20.15
CA GLY A 42 30.94 -27.66 19.17
C GLY A 42 30.74 -26.14 19.23
N ILE A 43 29.49 -25.71 19.04
CA ILE A 43 29.10 -24.28 19.05
C ILE A 43 29.45 -23.62 20.39
N GLY A 44 29.15 -24.29 21.51
CA GLY A 44 29.42 -23.77 22.85
C GLY A 44 30.91 -23.47 23.09
N LYS A 45 31.81 -24.34 22.60
CA LYS A 45 33.26 -24.07 22.62
C LYS A 45 33.61 -22.82 21.81
N GLY A 46 33.07 -22.70 20.59
CA GLY A 46 33.28 -21.52 19.75
C GLY A 46 32.83 -20.22 20.42
N ILE A 47 31.70 -20.25 21.12
CA ILE A 47 31.19 -19.11 21.89
C ILE A 47 32.10 -18.78 23.07
N ALA A 48 32.48 -19.78 23.88
CA ALA A 48 33.36 -19.60 25.04
C ALA A 48 34.68 -18.94 24.64
N LEU A 49 35.33 -19.45 23.57
CA LEU A 49 36.58 -18.90 23.05
C LEU A 49 36.42 -17.46 22.55
N GLU A 50 35.35 -17.15 21.82
CA GLU A 50 35.13 -15.81 21.27
C GLU A 50 34.80 -14.77 22.37
N LEU A 51 34.03 -15.13 23.39
CA LEU A 51 33.80 -14.27 24.56
C LEU A 51 35.09 -14.07 25.36
N GLY A 52 35.86 -15.15 25.54
CA GLY A 52 37.13 -15.11 26.26
C GLY A 52 38.19 -14.25 25.58
N LYS A 53 38.38 -14.37 24.26
CA LYS A 53 39.30 -13.52 23.48
C LYS A 53 38.99 -12.03 23.63
N ARG A 54 37.72 -11.69 23.85
CA ARG A 54 37.23 -10.32 24.05
C ARG A 54 37.28 -9.86 25.51
N GLY A 55 37.81 -10.66 26.43
CA GLY A 55 38.12 -10.26 27.80
C GLY A 55 37.14 -10.78 28.88
N ALA A 56 36.09 -11.52 28.52
CA ALA A 56 35.18 -12.10 29.50
C ALA A 56 35.82 -13.29 30.22
N LYS A 57 35.67 -13.40 31.55
CA LYS A 57 35.97 -14.64 32.27
C LYS A 57 34.89 -15.66 31.94
N VAL A 58 35.22 -16.93 31.75
CA VAL A 58 34.26 -17.91 31.21
C VAL A 58 34.07 -19.12 32.13
N VAL A 59 32.82 -19.41 32.50
CA VAL A 59 32.41 -20.67 33.10
C VAL A 59 32.06 -21.64 31.97
N VAL A 60 32.89 -22.68 31.84
CA VAL A 60 32.77 -23.73 30.82
C VAL A 60 31.96 -24.88 31.38
N ASN A 61 30.64 -24.89 31.15
CA ASN A 61 29.80 -26.00 31.59
C ASN A 61 29.86 -27.20 30.63
N TYR A 62 29.82 -28.41 31.21
CA TYR A 62 29.70 -29.67 30.48
C TYR A 62 28.79 -30.66 31.22
N GLY A 63 28.15 -31.56 30.47
CA GLY A 63 27.37 -32.68 31.05
C GLY A 63 28.26 -33.88 31.40
N SER A 64 28.97 -34.42 30.41
CA SER A 64 29.80 -35.63 30.54
C SER A 64 31.23 -35.52 29.98
N SER A 65 31.54 -34.48 29.19
CA SER A 65 32.82 -34.35 28.48
C SER A 65 33.89 -33.56 29.26
N ALA A 66 34.28 -34.05 30.45
CA ALA A 66 35.23 -33.35 31.33
C ALA A 66 36.55 -32.99 30.65
N ALA A 67 37.22 -33.97 30.01
CA ALA A 67 38.49 -33.73 29.32
C ALA A 67 38.41 -32.71 28.18
N ALA A 68 37.25 -32.61 27.50
CA ALA A 68 37.06 -31.60 26.46
C ALA A 68 36.86 -30.21 27.06
N ALA A 69 36.14 -30.09 28.17
CA ALA A 69 35.96 -28.84 28.90
C ALA A 69 37.28 -28.29 29.45
N GLU A 70 38.13 -29.15 30.04
CA GLU A 70 39.45 -28.74 30.54
C GLU A 70 40.40 -28.27 29.43
N ARG A 71 40.29 -28.85 28.23
CA ARG A 71 41.01 -28.34 27.05
C ARG A 71 40.54 -26.93 26.67
N VAL A 72 39.23 -26.66 26.73
CA VAL A 72 38.71 -25.30 26.47
C VAL A 72 39.17 -24.31 27.53
N VAL A 73 39.25 -24.71 28.81
CA VAL A 73 39.83 -23.88 29.88
C VAL A 73 41.30 -23.57 29.58
N SER A 74 42.08 -24.56 29.13
CA SER A 74 43.48 -24.38 28.75
C SER A 74 43.63 -23.42 27.55
N GLU A 75 42.83 -23.61 26.50
CA GLU A 75 42.81 -22.71 25.32
C GLU A 75 42.41 -21.27 25.69
N LEU A 76 41.53 -21.09 26.69
CA LEU A 76 41.17 -19.78 27.22
C LEU A 76 42.30 -19.15 28.05
N ALA A 77 43.04 -19.96 28.80
CA ALA A 77 44.22 -19.50 29.53
C ALA A 77 45.31 -19.00 28.58
N ASP A 78 45.53 -19.68 27.45
CA ASP A 78 46.51 -19.31 26.42
C ASP A 78 46.24 -17.92 25.81
N VAL A 79 44.97 -17.50 25.73
CA VAL A 79 44.58 -16.16 25.28
C VAL A 79 44.49 -15.13 26.41
N GLY A 80 44.95 -15.48 27.61
CA GLY A 80 45.02 -14.62 28.79
C GLY A 80 43.70 -14.46 29.54
N THR A 81 42.78 -15.41 29.39
CA THR A 81 41.44 -15.36 29.99
C THR A 81 41.29 -16.39 31.09
N LYS A 82 40.73 -15.96 32.24
CA LYS A 82 40.40 -16.88 33.35
C LYS A 82 39.13 -17.66 33.01
N ALA A 83 39.20 -18.98 33.16
CA ALA A 83 38.06 -19.87 32.95
C ALA A 83 38.04 -21.00 33.99
N VAL A 84 36.85 -21.57 34.20
CA VAL A 84 36.65 -22.73 35.10
C VAL A 84 35.68 -23.71 34.46
N ALA A 85 35.98 -25.00 34.52
CA ALA A 85 35.09 -26.05 34.03
C ALA A 85 34.16 -26.53 35.15
N LEU A 86 32.84 -26.47 34.93
CA LEU A 86 31.85 -26.90 35.92
C LEU A 86 30.89 -27.94 35.33
N GLN A 87 30.90 -29.15 35.87
CA GLN A 87 29.97 -30.19 35.46
C GLN A 87 28.55 -29.88 35.96
N ALA A 88 27.56 -29.96 35.08
CA ALA A 88 26.14 -30.00 35.44
C ALA A 88 25.31 -30.53 34.27
N ASN A 89 24.37 -31.42 34.54
CA ASN A 89 23.40 -31.89 33.56
C ASN A 89 22.21 -30.91 33.44
N ILE A 90 22.15 -30.20 32.33
CA ILE A 90 21.14 -29.16 32.07
C ILE A 90 19.71 -29.71 31.99
N SER A 91 19.51 -31.02 31.77
CA SER A 91 18.15 -31.60 31.80
C SER A 91 17.54 -31.70 33.20
N LYS A 92 18.35 -31.48 34.26
CA LYS A 92 17.96 -31.54 35.67
C LYS A 92 18.00 -30.15 36.30
N PRO A 93 16.84 -29.52 36.59
CA PRO A 93 16.79 -28.15 37.11
C PRO A 93 17.60 -27.91 38.40
N ALA A 94 17.68 -28.90 39.29
CA ALA A 94 18.47 -28.79 40.52
C ALA A 94 19.99 -28.63 40.25
N GLU A 95 20.52 -29.34 39.25
CA GLU A 95 21.93 -29.19 38.85
C GLU A 95 22.17 -27.86 38.13
N VAL A 96 21.16 -27.27 37.49
CA VAL A 96 21.25 -25.91 36.92
C VAL A 96 21.35 -24.86 38.02
N VAL A 97 20.63 -25.00 39.14
CA VAL A 97 20.76 -24.11 40.30
C VAL A 97 22.19 -24.18 40.86
N ASP A 98 22.67 -25.38 41.17
CA ASP A 98 24.03 -25.61 41.70
C ASP A 98 25.12 -25.08 40.76
N LEU A 99 24.94 -25.20 39.44
CA LEU A 99 25.86 -24.64 38.45
C LEU A 99 26.02 -23.12 38.61
N PHE A 100 24.91 -22.39 38.78
CA PHE A 100 24.94 -20.93 38.95
C PHE A 100 25.53 -20.54 40.30
N ASP A 101 25.19 -21.26 41.37
CA ASP A 101 25.75 -21.02 42.70
C ASP A 101 27.28 -21.18 42.71
N ARG A 102 27.80 -22.28 42.13
CA ARG A 102 29.25 -22.50 42.00
C ARG A 102 29.92 -21.48 41.08
N ALA A 103 29.26 -21.06 40.00
CA ALA A 103 29.78 -20.02 39.11
C ALA A 103 29.93 -18.67 39.83
N ILE A 104 28.93 -18.27 40.62
CA ILE A 104 28.95 -17.04 41.41
C ILE A 104 29.96 -17.16 42.55
N ALA A 105 30.03 -18.29 43.25
CA ALA A 105 31.04 -18.52 44.29
C ALA A 105 32.47 -18.38 43.74
N HIS A 106 32.70 -18.79 42.49
CA HIS A 106 34.02 -18.75 41.86
C HIS A 106 34.40 -17.37 41.31
N PHE A 107 33.49 -16.68 40.61
CA PHE A 107 33.80 -15.41 39.92
C PHE A 107 33.12 -14.16 40.51
N GLY A 108 32.26 -14.32 41.51
CA GLY A 108 31.56 -13.25 42.24
C GLY A 108 30.35 -12.65 41.52
N ARG A 109 30.20 -12.87 40.20
CA ARG A 109 29.11 -12.33 39.38
C ARG A 109 28.90 -13.15 38.12
N ILE A 110 27.76 -12.96 37.46
CA ILE A 110 27.47 -13.44 36.11
C ILE A 110 26.87 -12.28 35.32
N ASP A 111 27.41 -12.01 34.13
CA ASP A 111 26.94 -10.95 33.23
C ASP A 111 26.26 -11.54 32.00
N PHE A 112 26.86 -12.59 31.42
CA PHE A 112 26.38 -13.23 30.20
C PHE A 112 26.00 -14.69 30.47
N VAL A 113 24.79 -15.09 30.10
CA VAL A 113 24.31 -16.47 30.21
C VAL A 113 23.94 -16.98 28.83
N ILE A 114 24.67 -17.97 28.34
CA ILE A 114 24.48 -18.56 27.03
C ILE A 114 24.00 -20.00 27.21
N SER A 115 22.72 -20.21 26.96
CA SER A 115 22.07 -21.51 26.96
C SER A 115 22.25 -22.17 25.59
N ASN A 116 23.25 -23.05 25.48
CA ASN A 116 23.66 -23.68 24.21
C ASN A 116 23.45 -25.22 24.19
N SER A 117 23.45 -25.89 25.35
CA SER A 117 23.30 -27.35 25.41
C SER A 117 22.07 -27.85 24.66
N GLY A 118 22.23 -28.91 23.85
CA GLY A 118 21.11 -29.54 23.16
C GLY A 118 21.48 -30.83 22.43
N LYS A 119 20.46 -31.58 22.03
CA LYS A 119 20.55 -32.86 21.33
C LYS A 119 19.66 -32.85 20.09
N GLU A 120 20.18 -33.40 19.00
CA GLU A 120 19.48 -33.60 17.72
C GLU A 120 18.71 -34.93 17.77
N VAL A 121 17.55 -35.03 17.13
CA VAL A 121 16.78 -36.28 17.07
C VAL A 121 16.05 -36.46 15.74
N TRP A 122 16.08 -37.69 15.23
CA TRP A 122 15.33 -38.11 14.06
C TRP A 122 14.55 -39.38 14.42
N CYS A 123 13.23 -39.31 14.34
CA CYS A 123 12.35 -40.44 14.66
C CYS A 123 11.03 -40.28 13.91
N PRO A 124 10.52 -41.31 13.22
CA PRO A 124 9.15 -41.32 12.72
C PRO A 124 8.16 -41.04 13.84
N GLU A 125 7.19 -40.17 13.57
CA GLU A 125 6.25 -39.70 14.58
C GLU A 125 5.44 -40.86 15.19
N THR A 126 5.26 -41.95 14.45
CA THR A 126 4.62 -43.20 14.90
C THR A 126 5.47 -44.04 15.87
N GLU A 127 6.77 -43.78 15.95
CA GLU A 127 7.73 -44.52 16.78
C GLU A 127 8.24 -43.69 17.97
N VAL A 128 7.77 -42.46 18.10
CA VAL A 128 8.12 -41.59 19.22
C VAL A 128 7.53 -42.15 20.52
N THR A 129 8.40 -42.52 21.45
CA THR A 129 8.00 -42.89 22.82
C THR A 129 7.99 -41.68 23.74
N GLN A 130 7.30 -41.81 24.88
CA GLN A 130 7.28 -40.77 25.91
C GLN A 130 8.68 -40.51 26.49
N GLU A 131 9.50 -41.55 26.64
CA GLU A 131 10.87 -41.43 27.15
C GLU A 131 11.74 -40.62 26.19
N LEU A 132 11.60 -40.85 24.87
CA LEU A 132 12.32 -40.08 23.85
C LEU A 132 11.84 -38.63 23.79
N PHE A 133 10.52 -38.40 23.88
CA PHE A 133 9.96 -37.06 23.98
C PHE A 133 10.54 -36.31 25.19
N ASN A 134 10.52 -36.94 26.36
CA ASN A 134 11.04 -36.37 27.60
C ASN A 134 12.54 -36.10 27.52
N ASP A 135 13.37 -37.03 27.03
CA ASP A 135 14.82 -36.84 26.90
C ASP A 135 15.15 -35.56 26.10
N ILE A 136 14.44 -35.35 24.98
CA ILE A 136 14.68 -34.22 24.10
C ILE A 136 14.12 -32.91 24.68
N PHE A 137 12.88 -32.91 25.16
CA PHE A 137 12.28 -31.69 25.73
C PHE A 137 12.91 -31.31 27.08
N ASP A 138 13.33 -32.27 27.89
CA ASP A 138 13.96 -32.01 29.18
C ASP A 138 15.29 -31.25 29.01
N LEU A 139 16.07 -31.56 27.97
CA LEU A 139 17.31 -30.85 27.67
C LEU A 139 17.07 -29.60 26.82
N ASN A 140 16.45 -29.73 25.64
CA ASN A 140 16.38 -28.66 24.64
C ASN A 140 15.41 -27.54 25.01
N CYS A 141 14.40 -27.84 25.83
CA CYS A 141 13.31 -26.92 26.18
C CYS A 141 13.32 -26.60 27.68
N ARG A 142 13.02 -27.59 28.54
CA ARG A 142 12.94 -27.41 30.01
C ARG A 142 14.28 -26.93 30.59
N GLY A 143 15.39 -27.56 30.19
CA GLY A 143 16.73 -27.16 30.62
C GLY A 143 17.04 -25.70 30.28
N GLN A 144 16.78 -25.29 29.03
CA GLN A 144 16.99 -23.89 28.61
C GLN A 144 16.09 -22.90 29.37
N PHE A 145 14.85 -23.28 29.67
CA PHE A 145 13.95 -22.47 30.49
C PHE A 145 14.53 -22.23 31.90
N PHE A 146 15.03 -23.28 32.56
CA PHE A 146 15.61 -23.12 33.91
C PHE A 146 16.97 -22.40 33.89
N VAL A 147 17.77 -22.55 32.83
CA VAL A 147 18.98 -21.71 32.63
C VAL A 147 18.60 -20.24 32.49
N ALA A 148 17.55 -19.92 31.72
CA ALA A 148 17.05 -18.55 31.59
C ALA A 148 16.49 -18.02 32.93
N GLN A 149 15.78 -18.86 33.69
CA GLN A 149 15.29 -18.51 35.02
C GLN A 149 16.45 -18.17 35.99
N GLN A 150 17.52 -18.96 36.00
CA GLN A 150 18.69 -18.65 36.82
C GLN A 150 19.44 -17.41 36.30
N GLY A 151 19.47 -17.19 34.99
CA GLY A 151 19.93 -15.94 34.39
C GLY A 151 19.14 -14.73 34.91
N LEU A 152 17.80 -14.78 34.90
CA LEU A 152 16.95 -13.73 35.46
C LEU A 152 17.26 -13.48 36.94
N LYS A 153 17.51 -14.53 37.73
CA LYS A 153 17.84 -14.41 39.16
C LYS A 153 19.20 -13.75 39.40
N HIS A 154 20.24 -14.18 38.66
CA HIS A 154 21.63 -13.92 39.02
C HIS A 154 22.42 -13.04 38.05
N CYS A 155 21.92 -12.76 36.84
CA CYS A 155 22.57 -11.81 35.94
C CYS A 155 22.65 -10.42 36.59
N ALA A 156 23.82 -9.82 36.53
CA ALA A 156 24.01 -8.43 36.91
C ALA A 156 23.15 -7.50 36.03
N PRO A 157 22.77 -6.31 36.52
CA PRO A 157 22.12 -5.29 35.70
C PRO A 157 22.92 -4.99 34.44
N GLY A 158 22.23 -4.83 33.30
CA GLY A 158 22.89 -4.73 31.99
C GLY A 158 23.40 -6.08 31.45
N GLY A 159 23.00 -7.20 32.05
CA GLY A 159 23.38 -8.55 31.63
C GLY A 159 22.75 -8.99 30.30
N ARG A 160 23.11 -10.20 29.85
CA ARG A 160 22.69 -10.76 28.55
C ARG A 160 22.36 -12.24 28.69
N ILE A 161 21.16 -12.65 28.30
CA ILE A 161 20.74 -14.04 28.21
C ILE A 161 20.54 -14.40 26.74
N ILE A 162 21.23 -15.44 26.27
CA ILE A 162 21.15 -15.90 24.88
C ILE A 162 20.79 -17.39 24.86
N LEU A 163 19.63 -17.71 24.31
CA LEU A 163 19.14 -19.09 24.13
C LEU A 163 19.49 -19.61 22.73
N THR A 164 19.41 -20.93 22.55
CA THR A 164 19.77 -21.58 21.27
C THR A 164 18.59 -22.35 20.69
N SER A 165 17.94 -21.73 19.69
CA SER A 165 16.97 -22.33 18.77
C SER A 165 17.70 -23.03 17.60
N SER A 166 17.03 -23.25 16.48
CA SER A 166 17.58 -23.79 15.23
C SER A 166 16.73 -23.30 14.06
N VAL A 167 17.30 -23.18 12.86
CA VAL A 167 16.50 -22.94 11.65
C VAL A 167 15.46 -24.03 11.40
N ALA A 168 15.69 -25.25 11.92
CA ALA A 168 14.75 -26.36 11.84
C ALA A 168 13.40 -26.05 12.51
N ALA A 169 13.35 -25.12 13.48
CA ALA A 169 12.12 -24.71 14.15
C ALA A 169 11.07 -24.10 13.19
N SER A 170 11.52 -23.53 12.06
CA SER A 170 10.66 -22.88 11.07
C SER A 170 10.75 -23.48 9.66
N MET A 171 11.53 -24.55 9.47
CA MET A 171 11.69 -25.19 8.16
C MET A 171 10.53 -26.14 7.84
N GLY A 172 10.01 -26.06 6.62
CA GLY A 172 9.08 -27.05 6.06
C GLY A 172 9.81 -28.08 5.19
N GLY A 173 9.26 -29.30 5.09
CA GLY A 173 9.76 -30.35 4.20
C GLY A 173 10.87 -31.24 4.76
N ILE A 174 11.09 -31.22 6.09
CA ILE A 174 12.01 -32.12 6.80
C ILE A 174 11.18 -33.21 7.50
N HIS A 175 11.44 -34.47 7.17
CA HIS A 175 10.70 -35.63 7.69
C HIS A 175 11.29 -36.13 9.02
N ASN A 176 10.45 -36.77 9.85
CA ASN A 176 10.88 -37.50 11.05
C ASN A 176 11.62 -36.61 12.09
N HIS A 177 11.25 -35.34 12.18
CA HIS A 177 12.03 -34.32 12.91
C HIS A 177 11.18 -33.41 13.81
N ALA A 178 9.91 -33.78 14.01
CA ALA A 178 8.94 -32.97 14.75
C ALA A 178 9.36 -32.70 16.21
N LEU A 179 9.95 -33.68 16.90
CA LEU A 179 10.42 -33.53 18.28
C LEU A 179 11.49 -32.44 18.42
N TYR A 180 12.51 -32.49 17.57
CA TYR A 180 13.58 -31.50 17.60
C TYR A 180 13.05 -30.12 17.24
N ALA A 181 12.35 -30.00 16.10
CA ALA A 181 11.78 -28.75 15.61
C ALA A 181 10.87 -28.10 16.66
N GLY A 182 9.97 -28.88 17.27
CA GLY A 182 9.08 -28.43 18.35
C GLY A 182 9.86 -27.96 19.59
N SER A 183 10.87 -28.72 20.02
CA SER A 183 11.69 -28.36 21.18
C SER A 183 12.42 -27.02 20.98
N LYS A 184 12.89 -26.72 19.76
CA LYS A 184 13.57 -25.47 19.43
C LYS A 184 12.59 -24.31 19.20
N ALA A 185 11.41 -24.57 18.63
CA ALA A 185 10.35 -23.57 18.49
C ALA A 185 9.86 -23.04 19.86
N ALA A 186 9.79 -23.91 20.88
CA ALA A 186 9.42 -23.50 22.24
C ALA A 186 10.38 -22.45 22.82
N VAL A 187 11.68 -22.58 22.53
CA VAL A 187 12.74 -21.64 22.98
C VAL A 187 12.53 -20.24 22.41
N GLU A 188 11.98 -20.13 21.20
CA GLU A 188 11.63 -18.82 20.62
C GLU A 188 10.48 -18.14 21.37
N GLY A 189 9.53 -18.93 21.88
CA GLY A 189 8.50 -18.47 22.81
C GLY A 189 9.09 -17.96 24.11
N PHE A 190 9.96 -18.74 24.75
CA PHE A 190 10.65 -18.35 25.99
C PHE A 190 11.45 -17.07 25.81
N THR A 191 12.16 -16.92 24.69
CA THR A 191 12.95 -15.72 24.38
C THR A 191 12.10 -14.45 24.44
N ARG A 192 10.91 -14.47 23.86
CA ARG A 192 10.02 -13.30 23.85
C ARG A 192 9.42 -13.01 25.23
N ALA A 193 9.08 -14.05 25.99
CA ALA A 193 8.54 -13.91 27.34
C ALA A 193 9.59 -13.39 28.33
N PHE A 194 10.73 -14.08 28.44
CA PHE A 194 11.81 -13.69 29.35
C PHE A 194 12.40 -12.32 29.01
N ALA A 195 12.36 -11.87 27.75
CA ALA A 195 12.79 -10.52 27.39
C ALA A 195 11.95 -9.42 28.07
N VAL A 196 10.67 -9.69 28.34
CA VAL A 196 9.78 -8.80 29.09
C VAL A 196 10.14 -8.89 30.57
N ASP A 197 10.18 -10.10 31.14
CA ASP A 197 10.40 -10.34 32.57
C ASP A 197 11.79 -9.88 33.05
N CYS A 198 12.82 -9.99 32.20
CA CYS A 198 14.18 -9.55 32.48
C CYS A 198 14.39 -8.04 32.25
N GLY A 199 13.44 -7.37 31.59
CA GLY A 199 13.53 -5.95 31.25
C GLY A 199 13.67 -5.05 32.47
N GLU A 200 13.01 -5.40 33.59
CA GLU A 200 13.09 -4.66 34.85
C GLU A 200 14.51 -4.61 35.44
N LYS A 201 15.34 -5.63 35.15
CA LYS A 201 16.76 -5.68 35.55
C LYS A 201 17.71 -5.09 34.50
N GLY A 202 17.19 -4.58 33.38
CA GLY A 202 18.02 -4.17 32.25
C GLY A 202 18.79 -5.34 31.61
N VAL A 203 18.29 -6.57 31.73
CA VAL A 203 18.90 -7.76 31.13
C VAL A 203 18.20 -8.08 29.83
N THR A 204 18.95 -8.18 28.73
CA THR A 204 18.36 -8.54 27.43
C THR A 204 18.29 -10.04 27.26
N VAL A 205 17.25 -10.53 26.58
CA VAL A 205 17.04 -11.95 26.29
C VAL A 205 16.83 -12.13 24.80
N ASN A 206 17.70 -12.90 24.15
CA ASN A 206 17.60 -13.23 22.73
C ASN A 206 17.80 -14.72 22.49
N ALA A 207 17.51 -15.17 21.27
CA ALA A 207 17.90 -16.50 20.82
C ALA A 207 18.66 -16.41 19.51
N ILE A 208 19.65 -17.28 19.36
CA ILE A 208 20.28 -17.59 18.08
C ILE A 208 19.60 -18.81 17.46
N ALA A 209 19.42 -18.81 16.14
CA ALA A 209 18.89 -19.93 15.38
C ALA A 209 19.92 -20.34 14.30
N PRO A 210 20.90 -21.20 14.66
CA PRO A 210 21.94 -21.64 13.74
C PRO A 210 21.38 -22.46 12.57
N GLY A 211 22.04 -22.35 11.42
CA GLY A 211 21.94 -23.31 10.31
C GLY A 211 22.91 -24.48 10.51
N GLY A 212 23.34 -25.13 9.43
CA GLY A 212 24.40 -26.14 9.49
C GLY A 212 25.74 -25.54 9.92
N VAL A 213 26.23 -25.93 11.11
CA VAL A 213 27.52 -25.50 11.68
C VAL A 213 28.41 -26.69 11.94
N LYS A 214 29.63 -26.68 11.39
CA LYS A 214 30.60 -27.78 11.43
C LYS A 214 30.96 -28.17 12.87
N THR A 215 30.37 -29.25 13.35
CA THR A 215 30.43 -29.80 14.71
C THR A 215 30.11 -31.30 14.67
N ASP A 216 30.35 -32.04 15.75
CA ASP A 216 29.97 -33.47 15.83
C ASP A 216 28.49 -33.69 15.47
N MET A 217 27.59 -32.83 15.96
CA MET A 217 26.15 -32.89 15.66
C MET A 217 25.87 -32.71 14.17
N PHE A 218 26.62 -31.82 13.52
CA PHE A 218 26.52 -31.62 12.08
C PHE A 218 27.07 -32.82 11.32
N ASP A 219 28.25 -33.34 11.68
CA ASP A 219 28.87 -34.45 10.94
C ASP A 219 27.99 -35.73 11.00
N GLU A 220 27.25 -35.92 12.09
CA GLU A 220 26.30 -37.02 12.24
C GLU A 220 24.97 -36.80 11.48
N ASN A 221 24.46 -35.57 11.42
CA ASN A 221 23.07 -35.29 11.01
C ASN A 221 22.92 -34.46 9.72
N ALA A 222 23.98 -33.85 9.20
CA ALA A 222 23.91 -32.88 8.10
C ALA A 222 23.35 -33.46 6.80
N TRP A 223 23.52 -34.77 6.56
CA TRP A 223 23.00 -35.44 5.38
C TRP A 223 21.48 -35.34 5.24
N HIS A 224 20.73 -35.20 6.35
CA HIS A 224 19.29 -35.01 6.32
C HIS A 224 18.85 -33.67 5.73
N TYR A 225 19.72 -32.66 5.72
CA TYR A 225 19.40 -31.30 5.28
C TYR A 225 19.90 -30.96 3.88
N VAL A 226 20.62 -31.87 3.22
CA VAL A 226 21.09 -31.70 1.84
C VAL A 226 20.05 -32.25 0.88
N PRO A 227 19.65 -31.51 -0.17
CA PRO A 227 18.79 -32.06 -1.22
C PRO A 227 19.40 -33.33 -1.83
N GLY A 228 18.69 -34.46 -1.75
CA GLY A 228 19.19 -35.76 -2.21
C GLY A 228 20.20 -36.43 -1.27
N GLY A 229 20.37 -35.92 -0.06
CA GLY A 229 21.23 -36.52 0.96
C GLY A 229 20.74 -37.89 1.42
N PHE A 230 21.67 -38.80 1.68
CA PHE A 230 21.40 -40.14 2.21
C PHE A 230 22.45 -40.53 3.26
N LYS A 231 22.08 -41.44 4.16
CA LYS A 231 22.96 -41.92 5.23
C LYS A 231 24.21 -42.58 4.64
N GLY A 232 25.39 -42.09 5.03
CA GLY A 232 26.68 -42.56 4.51
C GLY A 232 27.24 -41.76 3.33
N MET A 233 26.57 -40.68 2.90
CA MET A 233 27.13 -39.72 1.95
C MET A 233 28.44 -39.11 2.50
N PRO A 234 29.52 -38.98 1.69
CA PRO A 234 30.78 -38.38 2.13
C PRO A 234 30.59 -36.97 2.69
N ILE A 235 31.27 -36.67 3.79
CA ILE A 235 31.09 -35.41 4.50
C ILE A 235 31.53 -34.21 3.65
N GLU A 236 32.50 -34.38 2.77
CA GLU A 236 32.95 -33.35 1.83
C GLU A 236 31.85 -32.99 0.83
N THR A 237 31.08 -33.98 0.36
CA THR A 237 29.93 -33.76 -0.52
C THR A 237 28.79 -33.06 0.21
N ILE A 238 28.53 -33.44 1.46
CA ILE A 238 27.54 -32.78 2.33
C ILE A 238 27.94 -31.32 2.56
N ASP A 239 29.20 -31.06 2.92
CA ASP A 239 29.74 -29.72 3.14
C ASP A 239 29.61 -28.84 1.89
N GLN A 240 29.99 -29.37 0.71
CA GLN A 240 29.85 -28.65 -0.56
C GLN A 240 28.39 -28.38 -0.91
N GLY A 241 27.49 -29.36 -0.71
CA GLY A 241 26.06 -29.19 -0.95
C GLY A 241 25.46 -28.08 -0.08
N LEU A 242 25.77 -28.07 1.22
CA LEU A 242 25.32 -27.04 2.15
C LEU A 242 25.98 -25.68 1.86
N ALA A 243 27.27 -25.65 1.53
CA ALA A 243 27.98 -24.44 1.14
C ALA A 243 27.38 -23.82 -0.14
N ASN A 244 26.99 -24.63 -1.12
CA ASN A 244 26.37 -24.17 -2.36
C ASN A 244 25.01 -23.50 -2.13
N MET A 245 24.25 -23.97 -1.14
CA MET A 245 23.00 -23.36 -0.67
C MET A 245 23.21 -22.14 0.24
N ASN A 246 24.45 -21.82 0.60
CA ASN A 246 24.81 -20.61 1.34
C ASN A 246 25.33 -19.54 0.35
N PRO A 247 24.81 -18.30 0.36
CA PRO A 247 25.32 -17.21 -0.48
C PRO A 247 26.82 -16.95 -0.32
N LEU A 248 27.37 -17.16 0.88
CA LEU A 248 28.80 -17.00 1.17
C LEU A 248 29.65 -18.20 0.75
N LYS A 249 29.05 -19.21 0.10
CA LYS A 249 29.73 -20.38 -0.48
C LYS A 249 30.63 -21.15 0.49
N ARG A 250 30.23 -21.17 1.77
CA ARG A 250 30.87 -21.95 2.83
C ARG A 250 29.86 -22.41 3.87
N VAL A 251 30.21 -23.46 4.61
CA VAL A 251 29.47 -23.92 5.79
C VAL A 251 29.77 -22.98 6.97
N GLY A 252 28.84 -22.88 7.92
CA GLY A 252 29.09 -22.17 9.17
C GLY A 252 30.09 -22.94 10.04
N VAL A 253 30.90 -22.22 10.81
CA VAL A 253 31.81 -22.80 11.82
C VAL A 253 31.48 -22.24 13.21
N PRO A 254 31.84 -22.93 14.31
CA PRO A 254 31.53 -22.46 15.67
C PRO A 254 31.95 -21.02 15.96
N ALA A 255 33.06 -20.55 15.37
CA ALA A 255 33.53 -19.17 15.52
C ALA A 255 32.58 -18.13 14.88
N ASP A 256 31.80 -18.49 13.85
CA ASP A 256 30.77 -17.60 13.29
C ASP A 256 29.68 -17.31 14.33
N ILE A 257 29.23 -18.35 15.03
CA ILE A 257 28.23 -18.24 16.09
C ILE A 257 28.82 -17.51 17.29
N GLY A 258 30.05 -17.83 17.69
CA GLY A 258 30.75 -17.11 18.76
C GLY A 258 30.88 -15.61 18.51
N ARG A 259 31.15 -15.20 17.25
CA ARG A 259 31.19 -13.79 16.86
C ARG A 259 29.81 -13.13 16.92
N ALA A 260 28.76 -13.81 16.46
CA ALA A 260 27.39 -13.29 16.52
C ALA A 260 26.89 -13.15 17.97
N VAL A 261 27.17 -14.14 18.81
CA VAL A 261 26.86 -14.12 20.26
C VAL A 261 27.64 -13.01 20.95
N SER A 262 28.93 -12.84 20.64
CA SER A 262 29.72 -11.74 21.16
C SER A 262 29.10 -10.39 20.81
N ALA A 263 28.64 -10.19 19.57
CA ALA A 263 27.94 -8.95 19.19
C ALA A 263 26.68 -8.75 20.05
N LEU A 264 25.84 -9.77 20.21
CA LEU A 264 24.63 -9.68 21.07
C LEU A 264 24.95 -9.42 22.54
N CYS A 265 26.13 -9.81 23.01
CA CYS A 265 26.59 -9.53 24.36
C CYS A 265 27.07 -8.08 24.55
N SER A 266 27.32 -7.32 23.49
CA SER A 266 27.84 -5.95 23.60
C SER A 266 26.79 -4.97 24.15
N GLU A 267 27.28 -3.85 24.67
CA GLU A 267 26.45 -2.72 25.09
C GLU A 267 25.69 -2.13 23.89
N ASP A 268 26.33 -2.04 22.71
CA ASP A 268 25.69 -1.57 21.47
C ASP A 268 24.45 -2.38 21.06
N CYS A 269 24.35 -3.64 21.50
CA CYS A 269 23.22 -4.53 21.21
C CYS A 269 22.14 -4.55 22.30
N GLU A 270 22.17 -3.63 23.27
CA GLU A 270 21.16 -3.54 24.33
C GLU A 270 19.73 -3.44 23.77
N TRP A 271 19.54 -2.74 22.65
CA TRP A 271 18.22 -2.60 22.02
C TRP A 271 17.77 -3.81 21.18
N ILE A 272 18.65 -4.78 20.97
CA ILE A 272 18.28 -6.08 20.41
C ILE A 272 17.80 -6.92 21.59
N ASN A 273 16.49 -6.91 21.85
CA ASN A 273 15.87 -7.67 22.93
C ASN A 273 14.60 -8.39 22.46
N GLY A 274 14.38 -9.62 22.94
CA GLY A 274 13.27 -10.49 22.58
C GLY A 274 13.29 -10.98 21.13
N LYS A 275 14.48 -11.08 20.51
CA LYS A 275 14.63 -11.44 19.09
C LYS A 275 15.21 -12.84 18.91
N VAL A 276 14.72 -13.54 17.90
CA VAL A 276 15.34 -14.74 17.35
C VAL A 276 16.16 -14.33 16.13
N LYS A 277 17.48 -14.51 16.19
CA LYS A 277 18.41 -14.15 15.12
C LYS A 277 18.89 -15.41 14.41
N SER A 278 18.47 -15.57 13.16
CA SER A 278 19.06 -16.58 12.29
C SER A 278 20.48 -16.18 11.92
N SER A 279 21.44 -17.07 12.11
CA SER A 279 22.85 -16.85 11.73
C SER A 279 23.18 -17.37 10.31
N ARG A 280 22.15 -17.65 9.49
CA ARG A 280 22.29 -18.08 8.10
C ARG A 280 22.37 -16.86 7.17
N SER A 281 23.30 -16.83 6.22
CA SER A 281 23.24 -15.90 5.09
C SER A 281 22.06 -16.28 4.17
N PRO A 282 21.21 -15.32 3.75
CA PRO A 282 19.91 -15.62 3.13
C PRO A 282 20.08 -16.39 1.81
N ALA A 283 19.77 -17.68 1.81
CA ALA A 283 19.88 -18.53 0.64
C ALA A 283 18.92 -18.10 -0.47
N VAL A 284 19.46 -17.87 -1.66
CA VAL A 284 18.67 -17.83 -2.90
C VAL A 284 18.32 -19.29 -3.25
N ALA A 285 17.02 -19.62 -3.27
CA ALA A 285 16.57 -20.95 -3.67
C ALA A 285 16.94 -21.24 -5.14
N PRO A 286 17.55 -22.39 -5.46
CA PRO A 286 17.80 -22.77 -6.84
C PRO A 286 16.50 -23.24 -7.49
N ARG A 287 16.24 -22.78 -8.73
CA ARG A 287 15.18 -23.32 -9.59
C ARG A 287 15.63 -24.68 -10.16
N PRO A 288 14.75 -25.67 -10.34
CA PRO A 288 15.12 -26.93 -10.96
C PRO A 288 15.33 -26.72 -12.47
N GLY A 289 16.60 -26.72 -12.89
CA GLY A 289 17.02 -26.77 -14.29
C GLY A 289 17.16 -28.22 -14.74
N ARG A 290 16.55 -28.53 -15.88
CA ARG A 290 16.55 -29.82 -16.57
C ARG A 290 18.00 -30.24 -16.91
N LEU A 291 18.36 -31.47 -16.54
CA LEU A 291 19.56 -32.17 -16.99
C LEU A 291 19.56 -32.27 -18.52
N ILE A 292 20.58 -31.72 -19.17
CA ILE A 292 21.09 -32.21 -20.46
C ILE A 292 22.59 -32.39 -20.23
N ALA A 293 23.03 -33.62 -20.43
CA ALA A 293 24.43 -34.03 -20.33
C ALA A 293 25.24 -33.46 -21.49
N GLU A 294 26.49 -33.06 -21.24
CA GLU A 294 27.61 -33.28 -22.15
C GLU A 294 28.97 -33.08 -21.44
N ASP A 295 29.93 -33.85 -21.95
CA ASP A 295 31.19 -34.34 -21.39
C ASP A 295 32.35 -33.36 -21.14
N SER A 296 33.17 -33.73 -20.14
CA SER A 296 34.65 -33.80 -20.13
C SER A 296 35.56 -32.56 -20.00
N GLY A 297 36.57 -32.66 -19.10
CA GLY A 297 37.89 -32.02 -19.22
C GLY A 297 38.39 -31.18 -18.03
N PRO A 298 39.46 -31.57 -17.31
CA PRO A 298 40.00 -30.84 -16.14
C PRO A 298 41.21 -29.97 -16.50
N CYS A 299 41.52 -28.92 -15.74
CA CYS A 299 42.91 -28.50 -15.50
C CYS A 299 43.10 -27.50 -14.34
N PHE A 300 44.23 -27.70 -13.67
CA PHE A 300 44.85 -27.03 -12.53
C PHE A 300 45.18 -25.54 -12.76
N ALA A 301 45.18 -24.73 -11.68
CA ALA A 301 46.38 -24.09 -11.10
C ALA A 301 46.03 -22.95 -10.10
N ARG A 302 46.67 -22.97 -8.91
CA ARG A 302 46.96 -21.79 -8.05
C ARG A 302 48.34 -21.20 -8.47
N PRO A 303 48.71 -19.94 -8.13
CA PRO A 303 49.30 -19.55 -6.82
C PRO A 303 48.73 -18.21 -6.25
N GLU A 304 48.66 -17.97 -4.93
CA GLU A 304 49.63 -17.24 -4.04
C GLU A 304 50.01 -15.82 -4.57
N SER A 305 50.02 -14.70 -3.83
CA SER A 305 50.38 -14.41 -2.43
C SER A 305 50.10 -12.92 -2.07
N LEU A 306 50.02 -12.63 -0.76
CA LEU A 306 50.38 -11.43 0.02
C LEU A 306 50.31 -10.00 -0.58
N GLN A 307 49.62 -9.09 0.13
CA GLN A 307 50.20 -7.92 0.85
C GLN A 307 49.09 -7.00 1.43
N THR A 308 49.24 -6.64 2.72
CA THR A 308 48.56 -5.52 3.43
C THR A 308 49.12 -4.16 2.99
N PRO A 309 48.38 -3.04 3.09
CA PRO A 309 48.53 -2.10 4.24
C PRO A 309 47.24 -1.24 4.51
N PRO A 310 47.28 -0.02 5.12
CA PRO A 310 47.07 0.27 6.55
C PRO A 310 45.81 1.14 6.86
N ALA A 311 45.62 1.44 8.16
CA ALA A 311 44.49 2.15 8.79
C ALA A 311 44.22 3.60 8.31
N PRO A 312 43.02 4.14 8.64
CA PRO A 312 42.96 5.53 9.11
C PRO A 312 41.97 5.81 10.27
N GLN A 313 42.46 6.66 11.18
CA GLN A 313 41.85 7.89 11.74
C GLN A 313 40.43 7.86 12.34
N THR A 314 40.40 8.08 13.66
CA THR A 314 39.30 8.41 14.55
C THR A 314 38.61 9.75 14.23
N PHE A 315 37.27 9.75 14.20
CA PHE A 315 36.43 10.95 14.36
C PHE A 315 35.53 10.80 15.60
N CYS A 316 35.47 11.86 16.39
CA CYS A 316 34.84 11.93 17.71
C CYS A 316 33.52 12.69 17.59
N LEU A 317 32.40 12.12 18.04
CA LEU A 317 31.11 12.81 18.15
C LEU A 317 30.68 12.81 19.63
N LYS A 318 30.79 13.99 20.26
CA LYS A 318 30.11 14.32 21.51
C LYS A 318 28.75 14.95 21.17
N ASN A 319 27.73 14.53 21.92
CA ASN A 319 26.41 15.14 22.16
C ASN A 319 25.25 14.17 21.86
N ALA A 320 24.90 13.36 22.87
CA ALA A 320 23.73 12.47 22.85
C ALA A 320 23.07 12.43 24.24
N GLN A 321 22.75 13.61 24.80
CA GLN A 321 22.17 13.71 26.15
C GLN A 321 20.78 14.38 26.22
N GLU A 322 20.18 14.78 25.10
CA GLU A 322 18.86 15.45 25.10
C GLU A 322 17.67 14.62 24.56
N LEU A 323 17.87 13.32 24.28
CA LEU A 323 16.86 12.48 23.61
C LEU A 323 16.08 11.53 24.54
N PHE A 324 16.14 11.72 25.87
CA PHE A 324 15.78 10.68 26.83
C PHE A 324 14.34 10.67 27.36
N CYS A 325 13.39 11.43 26.80
CA CYS A 325 12.01 11.39 27.31
C CYS A 325 10.97 11.33 26.18
N ALA A 326 10.02 10.40 26.31
CA ALA A 326 8.83 10.17 25.47
C ALA A 326 8.98 9.31 24.20
N LEU A 327 9.08 7.97 24.33
CA LEU A 327 8.92 7.03 23.19
C LEU A 327 8.25 5.69 23.57
N GLN A 328 6.91 5.68 23.62
CA GLN A 328 6.11 4.46 23.47
C GLN A 328 5.23 4.58 22.22
N THR A 329 5.59 3.92 21.11
CA THR A 329 4.63 3.44 20.09
C THR A 329 5.28 2.53 19.04
N ARG A 330 4.50 1.52 18.62
CA ARG A 330 4.87 0.30 17.87
C ARG A 330 5.46 0.50 16.46
N ILE A 331 5.42 1.69 15.88
CA ILE A 331 5.74 1.98 14.46
C ILE A 331 7.26 2.03 14.20
N MET A 332 8.07 2.38 15.21
CA MET A 332 9.52 2.59 15.03
C MET A 332 10.37 1.33 14.80
N ARG A 333 9.78 0.13 14.93
CA ARG A 333 10.53 -1.14 14.90
C ARG A 333 11.13 -1.50 13.52
N ALA A 334 10.64 -0.94 12.42
CA ALA A 334 11.06 -1.32 11.06
C ALA A 334 12.04 -0.34 10.39
N HIS A 335 11.86 0.97 10.57
CA HIS A 335 12.66 1.99 9.86
C HIS A 335 14.10 2.12 10.40
N LEU A 336 14.26 2.18 11.72
CA LEU A 336 15.56 2.46 12.34
C LEU A 336 16.52 1.27 12.24
N ALA A 337 16.01 0.04 12.43
CA ALA A 337 16.76 -1.19 12.23
C ALA A 337 17.27 -1.32 10.78
N ARG A 338 16.54 -0.80 9.79
CA ARG A 338 16.86 -0.96 8.37
C ARG A 338 17.87 0.07 7.86
N HIS A 339 17.81 1.32 8.33
CA HIS A 339 18.85 2.33 8.05
C HIS A 339 20.20 1.94 8.66
N VAL A 340 20.21 1.38 9.88
CA VAL A 340 21.42 0.87 10.52
C VAL A 340 21.99 -0.33 9.76
N TYR A 341 21.15 -1.25 9.27
CA TYR A 341 21.60 -2.39 8.44
C TYR A 341 22.12 -1.98 7.06
N ARG A 342 21.53 -0.98 6.40
CA ARG A 342 22.03 -0.44 5.12
C ARG A 342 23.36 0.30 5.31
N ARG A 343 23.49 1.14 6.34
CA ARG A 343 24.78 1.77 6.70
C ARG A 343 25.87 0.75 7.02
N ALA A 344 25.54 -0.34 7.71
CA ALA A 344 26.49 -1.41 8.02
C ALA A 344 26.97 -2.19 6.77
N LEU A 345 26.16 -2.24 5.70
CA LEU A 345 26.52 -2.86 4.42
C LEU A 345 27.35 -1.93 3.53
N VAL A 346 27.06 -0.62 3.54
CA VAL A 346 27.82 0.39 2.78
C VAL A 346 29.20 0.64 3.39
N ALA A 347 29.34 0.55 4.72
CA ALA A 347 30.62 0.71 5.41
C ALA A 347 31.64 -0.42 5.18
N ARG A 348 31.27 -1.48 4.45
CA ARG A 348 32.20 -2.56 4.04
C ARG A 348 32.32 -2.57 2.53
N GLY A 349 33.20 -1.72 2.01
CA GLY A 349 33.50 -1.59 0.59
C GLY A 349 33.65 -2.94 -0.11
N CYS A 350 32.69 -3.24 -0.98
CA CYS A 350 32.76 -4.28 -1.98
C CYS A 350 32.42 -3.61 -3.32
N THR A 351 33.43 -3.04 -3.97
CA THR A 351 33.35 -2.68 -5.39
C THR A 351 33.50 -3.97 -6.21
N PRO A 352 32.61 -4.29 -7.16
CA PRO A 352 32.97 -5.17 -8.25
C PRO A 352 33.69 -4.33 -9.31
N ALA A 353 34.91 -4.73 -9.66
CA ALA A 353 35.60 -4.22 -10.83
C ALA A 353 34.75 -4.45 -12.08
N SER A 354 34.45 -3.37 -12.81
CA SER A 354 33.95 -3.41 -14.18
C SER A 354 35.08 -3.87 -15.11
N VAL A 355 34.74 -4.59 -16.18
CA VAL A 355 35.18 -4.30 -17.58
C VAL A 355 34.60 -5.37 -18.54
N LEU A 356 33.88 -4.85 -19.53
CA LEU A 356 33.64 -5.28 -20.92
C LEU A 356 33.92 -6.74 -21.32
N LEU A 357 32.90 -7.38 -21.92
CA LEU A 357 33.02 -8.03 -23.23
C LEU A 357 31.62 -8.08 -23.88
N LEU A 358 31.42 -7.24 -24.88
CA LEU A 358 30.30 -7.30 -25.82
C LEU A 358 30.51 -8.49 -26.76
N ALA A 359 29.51 -9.36 -26.88
CA ALA A 359 29.37 -10.25 -28.02
C ALA A 359 27.89 -10.31 -28.44
N PRO A 360 27.56 -10.11 -29.73
CA PRO A 360 26.18 -10.12 -30.20
C PRO A 360 25.71 -11.58 -30.31
N SER A 361 24.68 -11.96 -29.56
CA SER A 361 23.98 -13.22 -29.78
C SER A 361 22.82 -12.98 -30.75
N SER A 362 22.92 -13.52 -31.95
CA SER A 362 21.84 -13.55 -32.93
C SER A 362 20.68 -14.42 -32.42
N CYS A 363 19.58 -13.79 -32.01
CA CYS A 363 18.36 -14.51 -31.66
C CYS A 363 17.69 -15.06 -32.94
N ARG A 364 17.86 -16.37 -33.21
CA ARG A 364 16.88 -17.11 -34.01
C ARG A 364 15.64 -17.36 -33.16
N SER A 365 14.55 -16.70 -33.53
CA SER A 365 13.22 -16.90 -32.96
C SER A 365 12.63 -18.23 -33.47
N TYR A 366 12.31 -19.14 -32.55
CA TYR A 366 11.32 -20.18 -32.79
C TYR A 366 10.00 -19.77 -32.11
N PRO A 367 8.84 -19.92 -32.77
CA PRO A 367 7.56 -19.65 -32.14
C PRO A 367 7.25 -20.76 -31.13
N ILE A 368 7.26 -20.41 -29.84
CA ILE A 368 6.72 -21.29 -28.79
C ILE A 368 5.20 -21.20 -28.84
N VAL A 369 4.56 -22.29 -29.26
CA VAL A 369 3.10 -22.46 -29.18
C VAL A 369 2.69 -22.52 -27.71
N ALA A 370 1.77 -21.64 -27.30
CA ALA A 370 1.20 -21.63 -25.96
C ALA A 370 0.51 -22.97 -25.65
N PRO A 371 0.78 -23.62 -24.49
CA PRO A 371 0.02 -24.80 -24.11
C PRO A 371 -1.40 -24.40 -23.69
N PRO A 372 -2.43 -25.23 -23.99
CA PRO A 372 -3.79 -24.97 -23.54
C PRO A 372 -3.86 -25.05 -22.02
N THR A 373 -4.31 -23.97 -21.39
CA THR A 373 -4.49 -23.87 -19.93
C THR A 373 -5.61 -24.80 -19.47
N ARG A 374 -5.26 -25.99 -18.97
CA ARG A 374 -6.20 -26.85 -18.24
C ARG A 374 -6.45 -26.23 -16.86
N ARG A 375 -7.70 -25.80 -16.62
CA ARG A 375 -8.21 -25.47 -15.28
C ARG A 375 -8.23 -26.72 -14.41
N THR A 376 -7.62 -26.65 -13.24
CA THR A 376 -7.93 -27.55 -12.11
C THR A 376 -9.31 -27.17 -11.56
N THR A 377 -10.27 -28.05 -11.71
CA THR A 377 -11.63 -27.93 -11.14
C THR A 377 -11.55 -27.86 -9.62
N ARG A 378 -11.96 -26.72 -9.02
CA ARG A 378 -12.17 -26.57 -7.57
C ARG A 378 -13.45 -27.31 -7.14
N ARG A 379 -13.35 -28.61 -6.93
CA ARG A 379 -14.10 -29.38 -5.92
C ARG A 379 -13.38 -30.71 -5.74
N THR A 380 -12.47 -30.79 -4.78
CA THR A 380 -11.96 -32.08 -4.34
C THR A 380 -11.67 -32.04 -2.85
N PHE A 381 -12.03 -33.14 -2.21
CA PHE A 381 -11.81 -33.58 -0.84
C PHE A 381 -10.32 -33.61 -0.40
N PHE A 382 -9.41 -33.02 -1.19
CA PHE A 382 -7.95 -33.00 -1.04
C PHE A 382 -7.41 -31.65 -0.52
N GLY A 383 -8.21 -30.88 0.23
CA GLY A 383 -7.80 -29.61 0.85
C GLY A 383 -6.67 -29.72 1.89
N ILE A 384 -6.24 -30.94 2.22
CA ILE A 384 -5.22 -31.25 3.24
C ILE A 384 -3.79 -30.99 2.70
N PHE A 385 -3.59 -31.00 1.38
CA PHE A 385 -2.27 -30.78 0.74
C PHE A 385 -2.07 -29.39 0.14
N GLN A 386 -3.02 -28.47 0.33
CA GLN A 386 -2.86 -27.09 -0.12
C GLN A 386 -2.06 -26.30 0.92
N LYS A 387 -1.09 -25.50 0.44
CA LYS A 387 -0.41 -24.48 1.28
C LYS A 387 -1.48 -23.69 2.02
N ALA A 388 -1.25 -23.43 3.31
CA ALA A 388 -2.13 -22.59 4.12
C ALA A 388 -2.52 -21.33 3.31
N PRO A 389 -3.80 -20.95 3.26
CA PRO A 389 -4.23 -19.79 2.51
C PRO A 389 -3.39 -18.59 2.96
N ARG A 390 -2.81 -17.88 1.99
CA ARG A 390 -2.01 -16.67 2.25
C ARG A 390 -2.86 -15.74 3.13
N GLN A 391 -2.33 -15.40 4.31
CA GLN A 391 -3.05 -14.53 5.24
C GLN A 391 -3.24 -13.16 4.59
N ILE A 392 -4.49 -12.70 4.53
CA ILE A 392 -4.83 -11.37 4.03
C ILE A 392 -4.18 -10.35 4.95
N LYS A 393 -3.45 -9.39 4.37
CA LYS A 393 -2.84 -8.29 5.13
C LYS A 393 -3.94 -7.46 5.77
N LYS A 394 -3.80 -7.15 7.06
CA LYS A 394 -4.76 -6.28 7.76
C LYS A 394 -4.53 -4.83 7.33
N PRO A 395 -5.61 -4.02 7.20
CA PRO A 395 -5.46 -2.60 6.93
C PRO A 395 -4.75 -1.90 8.09
N GLU A 396 -3.77 -1.06 7.77
CA GLU A 396 -3.06 -0.24 8.75
C GLU A 396 -3.67 1.18 8.72
N TYR A 397 -4.22 1.61 9.85
CA TYR A 397 -4.75 2.97 10.02
C TYR A 397 -3.73 3.86 10.72
N GLU A 398 -3.76 5.15 10.40
CA GLU A 398 -3.00 6.15 11.13
C GLU A 398 -3.49 6.25 12.59
N PRO A 399 -2.61 6.54 13.57
CA PRO A 399 -2.99 6.77 14.97
C PRO A 399 -4.11 7.81 15.12
N GLY A 400 -5.01 7.64 16.09
CA GLY A 400 -6.20 8.49 16.27
C GLY A 400 -7.32 8.34 15.22
N TRP A 401 -7.00 8.01 13.96
CA TRP A 401 -7.98 8.04 12.86
C TRP A 401 -9.16 7.07 13.04
N THR A 402 -8.91 5.88 13.60
CA THR A 402 -9.97 4.88 13.85
C THR A 402 -11.02 5.38 14.83
N VAL A 403 -10.63 6.19 15.81
CA VAL A 403 -11.55 6.77 16.81
C VAL A 403 -12.44 7.81 16.15
N ILE A 404 -11.88 8.68 15.30
CA ILE A 404 -12.63 9.69 14.53
C ILE A 404 -13.66 9.01 13.60
N LEU A 405 -13.27 7.93 12.92
CA LEU A 405 -14.20 7.15 12.10
C LEU A 405 -15.31 6.49 12.93
N THR A 406 -14.96 5.96 14.11
CA THR A 406 -15.92 5.35 15.03
C THR A 406 -16.93 6.38 15.52
N TRP A 407 -16.47 7.58 15.89
CA TRP A 407 -17.32 8.72 16.26
C TRP A 407 -18.32 9.05 15.15
N ARG A 408 -17.85 9.22 13.92
CA ARG A 408 -18.72 9.50 12.77
C ARG A 408 -19.78 8.42 12.57
N ASN A 409 -19.39 7.15 12.62
CA ASN A 409 -20.32 6.04 12.42
C ASN A 409 -21.38 5.99 13.53
N ARG A 410 -20.98 6.20 14.80
CA ARG A 410 -21.92 6.25 15.92
C ARG A 410 -22.91 7.40 15.81
N LEU A 411 -22.48 8.57 15.34
CA LEU A 411 -23.39 9.68 15.06
C LEU A 411 -24.42 9.34 13.98
N LEU A 412 -24.00 8.67 12.89
CA LEU A 412 -24.93 8.22 11.84
C LEU A 412 -25.92 7.17 12.35
N ASP A 413 -25.48 6.29 13.26
CA ASP A 413 -26.30 5.25 13.86
C ASP A 413 -27.18 5.76 15.03
N ASN A 414 -27.10 7.05 15.38
CA ASN A 414 -27.71 7.65 16.57
C ASN A 414 -27.35 6.90 17.87
N VAL A 415 -26.11 6.42 17.96
CA VAL A 415 -25.54 5.72 19.12
C VAL A 415 -24.65 6.68 19.90
N ARG A 416 -24.51 6.47 21.22
CA ARG A 416 -23.67 7.29 22.11
C ARG A 416 -22.24 7.46 21.55
N PRO A 417 -21.77 8.70 21.32
CA PRO A 417 -20.43 8.96 20.78
C PRO A 417 -19.32 8.56 21.78
N PRO A 418 -18.06 8.40 21.32
CA PRO A 418 -16.90 8.33 22.19
C PRO A 418 -16.79 9.58 23.08
N THR A 419 -16.09 9.46 24.21
CA THR A 419 -15.96 10.58 25.15
C THR A 419 -15.16 11.73 24.57
N ARG A 420 -15.45 12.97 24.97
CA ARG A 420 -14.67 14.16 24.59
C ARG A 420 -13.15 13.97 24.73
N LYS A 421 -12.68 13.38 25.83
CA LYS A 421 -11.26 13.11 26.06
C LYS A 421 -10.67 12.20 24.98
N GLU A 422 -11.35 11.10 24.64
CA GLU A 422 -10.91 10.19 23.58
C GLU A 422 -10.88 10.89 22.20
N LEU A 423 -11.78 11.83 21.95
CA LEU A 423 -11.82 12.60 20.70
C LEU A 423 -10.67 13.60 20.60
N VAL A 424 -10.36 14.31 21.69
CA VAL A 424 -9.22 15.25 21.76
C VAL A 424 -7.90 14.48 21.64
N ASP A 425 -7.74 13.38 22.38
CA ASP A 425 -6.56 12.52 22.29
C ASP A 425 -6.38 11.95 20.87
N ALA A 426 -7.46 11.54 20.21
CA ALA A 426 -7.43 11.07 18.83
C ALA A 426 -7.02 12.18 17.82
N PHE A 427 -7.52 13.40 18.01
CA PHE A 427 -7.13 14.56 17.19
C PHE A 427 -5.64 14.87 17.38
N ARG A 428 -5.15 14.90 18.62
CA ARG A 428 -3.74 15.11 18.98
C ARG A 428 -2.84 14.05 18.37
N GLU A 429 -3.17 12.77 18.52
CA GLU A 429 -2.39 11.65 17.98
C GLU A 429 -2.23 11.74 16.46
N LEU A 430 -3.32 12.06 15.75
CA LEU A 430 -3.32 12.17 14.30
C LEU A 430 -2.40 13.28 13.80
N PHE A 431 -2.53 14.50 14.33
CA PHE A 431 -1.74 15.64 13.85
C PHE A 431 -0.28 15.59 14.30
N THR A 432 0.00 15.06 15.50
CA THR A 432 1.37 14.79 15.95
C THR A 432 2.05 13.78 15.03
N TYR A 433 1.32 12.74 14.59
CA TYR A 433 1.81 11.77 13.62
C TYR A 433 2.10 12.42 12.25
N LYS A 434 1.16 13.21 11.71
CA LYS A 434 1.32 13.92 10.42
C LYS A 434 2.52 14.88 10.43
N GLN A 435 2.71 15.62 11.52
CA GLN A 435 3.83 16.54 11.67
C GLN A 435 5.16 15.78 11.72
N ARG A 436 5.25 14.74 12.55
CA ARG A 436 6.47 13.95 12.78
C ARG A 436 6.93 13.18 11.54
N PHE A 437 6.02 12.55 10.81
CA PHE A 437 6.35 11.73 9.63
C PHE A 437 6.26 12.49 8.31
N HIS A 438 5.96 13.78 8.37
CA HIS A 438 5.77 14.65 7.23
C HIS A 438 4.72 14.19 6.20
N VAL A 439 3.65 13.55 6.67
CA VAL A 439 2.55 13.03 5.82
C VAL A 439 1.48 14.10 5.59
N THR A 440 0.91 14.16 4.38
CA THR A 440 -0.18 15.08 4.03
C THR A 440 -1.52 14.66 4.65
N VAL A 441 -2.39 15.64 4.95
CA VAL A 441 -3.77 15.38 5.35
C VAL A 441 -4.61 15.10 4.11
N ASN A 442 -5.42 14.05 4.11
CA ASN A 442 -6.33 13.71 3.01
C ASN A 442 -7.66 14.51 3.12
N SER A 443 -8.36 14.81 2.02
CA SER A 443 -9.65 15.54 1.95
C SER A 443 -10.73 14.93 2.84
N THR A 444 -10.78 13.60 2.95
CA THR A 444 -11.69 12.90 3.86
C THR A 444 -11.31 13.12 5.32
N GLN A 445 -10.01 13.15 5.61
CA GLN A 445 -9.50 13.50 6.93
C GLN A 445 -9.78 14.96 7.26
N ALA A 446 -9.50 15.89 6.34
CA ALA A 446 -9.78 17.32 6.50
C ALA A 446 -11.25 17.58 6.79
N ARG A 447 -12.17 16.98 6.02
CA ARG A 447 -13.62 17.09 6.25
C ARG A 447 -14.05 16.55 7.61
N HIS A 448 -13.57 15.36 8.00
CA HIS A 448 -13.96 14.75 9.28
C HIS A 448 -13.33 15.46 10.48
N CYS A 449 -12.08 15.92 10.38
CA CYS A 449 -11.42 16.75 11.38
C CYS A 449 -12.10 18.12 11.51
N ARG A 450 -12.54 18.75 10.41
CA ARG A 450 -13.36 19.97 10.44
C ARG A 450 -14.68 19.76 11.18
N ASN A 451 -15.38 18.68 10.87
CA ASN A 451 -16.65 18.36 11.53
C ASN A 451 -16.45 18.04 13.01
N LEU A 452 -15.35 17.34 13.35
CA LEU A 452 -14.97 17.05 14.72
C LEU A 452 -14.63 18.34 15.49
N LEU A 453 -13.86 19.25 14.89
CA LEU A 453 -13.55 20.56 15.46
C LEU A 453 -14.84 21.32 15.78
N LYS A 454 -15.76 21.43 14.82
CA LYS A 454 -17.07 22.08 15.04
C LYS A 454 -17.86 21.41 16.17
N TYR A 455 -17.92 20.09 16.18
CA TYR A 455 -18.61 19.32 17.23
C TYR A 455 -18.02 19.59 18.62
N LEU A 456 -16.69 19.63 18.75
CA LEU A 456 -16.01 19.91 20.03
C LEU A 456 -16.20 21.36 20.51
N VAL A 457 -16.40 22.31 19.59
CA VAL A 457 -16.70 23.71 19.89
C VAL A 457 -18.17 23.90 20.29
N GLU A 458 -19.10 23.30 19.54
CA GLU A 458 -20.55 23.42 19.78
C GLU A 458 -20.98 22.72 21.08
N ASN A 459 -20.39 21.58 21.43
CA ASN A 459 -20.74 20.80 22.62
C ASN A 459 -19.79 21.09 23.81
N LYS A 460 -19.24 22.31 23.91
CA LYS A 460 -18.24 22.67 24.94
C LYS A 460 -18.81 22.57 26.36
N ASP A 461 -20.10 22.83 26.54
CA ASP A 461 -20.78 22.88 27.85
C ASP A 461 -21.46 21.56 28.25
N ASP A 462 -21.77 20.69 27.29
CA ASP A 462 -22.57 19.48 27.50
C ASP A 462 -21.73 18.25 27.95
N GLU A 463 -20.42 18.22 27.67
CA GLU A 463 -19.53 17.11 28.03
C GLU A 463 -18.32 17.57 28.88
N PRO A 464 -18.13 17.00 30.09
CA PRO A 464 -16.98 17.32 30.94
C PRO A 464 -15.66 16.80 30.36
N GLY A 465 -14.67 17.68 30.18
CA GLY A 465 -13.33 17.35 29.71
C GLY A 465 -12.57 18.57 29.19
N GLU A 466 -11.24 18.47 29.07
CA GLU A 466 -10.41 19.53 28.48
C GLU A 466 -10.77 19.72 26.99
N GLY A 467 -10.83 20.98 26.56
CA GLY A 467 -11.01 21.35 25.15
C GLY A 467 -9.72 21.19 24.35
N LEU A 468 -9.77 21.54 23.06
CA LEU A 468 -8.57 21.61 22.25
C LEU A 468 -7.70 22.78 22.71
N SER A 469 -6.45 22.49 23.03
CA SER A 469 -5.43 23.48 23.38
C SER A 469 -4.88 24.20 22.15
N LEU A 470 -4.31 25.39 22.34
CA LEU A 470 -3.65 26.16 21.27
C LEU A 470 -2.52 25.34 20.58
N LEU A 471 -1.84 24.47 21.32
CA LEU A 471 -0.79 23.59 20.79
C LEU A 471 -1.35 22.55 19.79
N GLU A 472 -2.54 22.02 20.03
CA GLU A 472 -3.18 21.05 19.13
C GLU A 472 -3.71 21.73 17.87
N LEU A 473 -4.27 22.94 18.02
CA LEU A 473 -4.76 23.73 16.89
C LEU A 473 -3.60 24.17 15.97
N THR A 474 -2.48 24.61 16.55
CA THR A 474 -1.27 24.99 15.79
C THR A 474 -0.58 23.79 15.15
N ALA A 475 -0.56 22.62 15.80
CA ALA A 475 -0.08 21.38 15.18
C ALA A 475 -0.94 20.97 13.96
N ALA A 476 -2.26 21.13 14.04
CA ALA A 476 -3.15 20.90 12.90
C ALA A 476 -2.91 21.91 11.76
N ARG A 477 -2.66 23.18 12.09
CA ARG A 477 -2.32 24.25 11.13
C ARG A 477 -1.05 23.88 10.37
N ASP A 478 0.00 23.46 11.07
CA ASP A 478 1.28 23.12 10.49
C ASP A 478 1.21 21.86 9.61
N ALA A 479 0.34 20.91 9.95
CA ALA A 479 0.10 19.75 9.10
C ALA A 479 -0.59 20.11 7.77
N LEU A 480 -1.45 21.14 7.77
CA LEU A 480 -2.10 21.67 6.57
C LEU A 480 -1.17 22.52 5.70
N LEU A 481 0.01 22.91 6.18
CA LEU A 481 1.03 23.53 5.33
C LEU A 481 1.63 22.59 4.27
N LYS A 482 1.18 21.33 4.22
CA LYS A 482 1.59 20.36 3.19
C LYS A 482 0.43 20.11 2.24
N VAL A 483 0.64 20.44 0.98
CA VAL A 483 -0.38 20.36 -0.06
C VAL A 483 -0.58 18.90 -0.47
N PRO A 484 -1.81 18.37 -0.39
CA PRO A 484 -2.11 17.06 -0.93
C PRO A 484 -2.28 17.15 -2.46
N LYS A 485 -2.13 16.02 -3.17
CA LYS A 485 -2.27 15.96 -4.63
C LYS A 485 -3.74 15.96 -5.14
N GLU A 486 -4.72 16.26 -4.29
CA GLU A 486 -6.15 16.04 -4.55
C GLU A 486 -6.97 17.34 -4.54
N ASP A 487 -8.30 17.25 -4.60
CA ASP A 487 -9.16 18.42 -4.43
C ASP A 487 -8.98 19.03 -3.02
N THR A 488 -8.62 20.31 -3.01
CA THR A 488 -8.25 21.06 -1.81
C THR A 488 -9.43 21.83 -1.20
N SER A 489 -10.64 21.67 -1.74
CA SER A 489 -11.85 22.36 -1.27
C SER A 489 -12.16 22.12 0.21
N GLU A 490 -12.05 20.87 0.68
CA GLU A 490 -12.27 20.51 2.09
C GLU A 490 -11.15 21.00 3.02
N HIS A 491 -9.90 21.03 2.53
CA HIS A 491 -8.76 21.58 3.28
C HIS A 491 -8.86 23.08 3.49
N LEU A 492 -9.32 23.80 2.46
CA LEU A 492 -9.60 25.22 2.53
C LEU A 492 -10.60 25.54 3.64
N GLU A 493 -11.72 24.83 3.66
CA GLU A 493 -12.76 25.04 4.66
C GLU A 493 -12.32 24.62 6.07
N PHE A 494 -11.47 23.59 6.17
CA PHE A 494 -10.87 23.23 7.45
C PHE A 494 -9.88 24.29 7.95
N CYS A 495 -9.05 24.85 7.07
CA CYS A 495 -8.12 25.94 7.43
C CYS A 495 -8.85 27.19 7.93
N LYS A 496 -9.96 27.58 7.29
CA LYS A 496 -10.78 28.70 7.73
C LYS A 496 -11.36 28.48 9.13
N ALA A 497 -11.93 27.30 9.36
CA ALA A 497 -12.47 26.93 10.67
C ALA A 497 -11.38 26.92 11.75
N LEU A 498 -10.19 26.41 11.42
CA LEU A 498 -9.06 26.34 12.33
C LEU A 498 -8.50 27.73 12.67
N TYR A 499 -8.33 28.60 11.68
CA TYR A 499 -7.84 29.97 11.89
C TYR A 499 -8.81 30.80 12.74
N ALA A 500 -10.12 30.66 12.52
CA ALA A 500 -11.13 31.31 13.34
C ALA A 500 -11.04 30.89 14.82
N GLU A 501 -10.85 29.60 15.09
CA GLU A 501 -10.73 29.10 16.47
C GLU A 501 -9.39 29.50 17.12
N ILE A 502 -8.28 29.45 16.38
CA ILE A 502 -6.97 29.92 16.87
C ILE A 502 -7.04 31.40 17.26
N THR A 503 -7.68 32.23 16.42
CA THR A 503 -7.81 33.67 16.69
C THR A 503 -8.64 33.90 17.95
N LYS A 504 -9.74 33.17 18.13
CA LYS A 504 -10.62 33.27 19.29
C LYS A 504 -9.94 32.82 20.59
N GLU A 505 -9.22 31.70 20.58
CA GLU A 505 -8.51 31.20 21.77
C GLU A 505 -7.36 32.16 22.17
N ARG A 506 -6.68 32.79 21.19
CA ARG A 506 -5.71 33.86 21.48
C ARG A 506 -6.35 35.11 22.07
N GLU A 507 -7.52 35.52 21.59
CA GLU A 507 -8.27 36.66 22.16
C GLU A 507 -8.76 36.38 23.59
N LEU A 508 -9.10 35.13 23.93
CA LEU A 508 -9.49 34.72 25.27
C LEU A 508 -8.31 34.70 26.26
N GLU A 509 -7.10 34.39 25.80
CA GLU A 509 -5.85 34.45 26.59
C GLU A 509 -5.56 35.90 27.05
N TYR A 510 -5.91 36.90 26.23
CA TYR A 510 -5.80 38.32 26.57
C TYR A 510 -6.78 38.84 27.64
N ASP A 511 -7.87 38.11 27.93
CA ASP A 511 -8.90 38.55 28.89
C ASP A 511 -8.59 38.07 30.34
N TYR A 512 -7.60 37.19 30.52
CA TYR A 512 -7.25 36.58 31.81
C TYR A 512 -5.89 37.02 32.39
N GLU A 513 -4.97 37.57 31.60
CA GLU A 513 -3.68 38.09 32.09
C GLU A 513 -3.61 39.62 32.10
N ASP A 514 -3.25 40.13 33.27
CA ASP A 514 -3.16 41.52 33.69
C ASP A 514 -2.26 42.36 32.76
N ALA A 515 -2.60 43.64 32.58
CA ALA A 515 -2.01 44.60 31.66
C ALA A 515 -0.57 45.05 32.02
N ARG A 516 0.33 44.16 32.43
CA ARG A 516 1.72 44.49 32.76
C ARG A 516 2.70 43.38 32.32
N SER A 517 3.57 43.77 31.38
CA SER A 517 4.68 43.01 30.73
C SER A 517 4.20 41.88 29.80
N THR A 518 4.33 41.92 28.47
CA THR A 518 5.61 41.90 27.72
C THR A 518 5.40 42.24 26.23
N GLU A 519 5.69 43.47 25.77
CA GLU A 519 5.30 43.98 24.44
C GLU A 519 6.19 43.57 23.21
N LEU A 520 7.09 42.57 23.29
CA LEU A 520 8.04 42.31 22.18
C LEU A 520 8.20 40.86 21.67
N ASP A 521 7.72 39.83 22.37
CA ASP A 521 7.86 38.43 21.92
C ASP A 521 6.54 37.76 21.50
N GLU A 522 5.38 38.26 21.94
CA GLU A 522 4.06 37.62 21.71
C GLU A 522 3.35 38.05 20.41
N ALA A 523 3.85 39.08 19.71
CA ALA A 523 3.35 39.48 18.39
C ALA A 523 3.82 38.56 17.24
N LYS A 524 4.85 37.73 17.47
CA LYS A 524 5.44 36.83 16.46
C LYS A 524 4.55 35.62 16.13
N PRO A 525 3.94 34.91 17.10
CA PRO A 525 3.09 33.75 16.82
C PRO A 525 1.82 34.10 16.02
N ALA A 526 1.16 35.22 16.34
CA ALA A 526 -0.04 35.68 15.61
C ALA A 526 0.26 36.06 14.14
N ALA A 527 1.43 36.67 13.89
CA ALA A 527 1.89 36.95 12.54
C ALA A 527 2.24 35.68 11.75
N GLU A 528 2.72 34.63 12.41
CA GLU A 528 2.96 33.31 11.81
C GLU A 528 1.65 32.57 11.48
N ASP A 529 0.65 32.64 12.36
CA ASP A 529 -0.71 32.12 12.11
C ASP A 529 -1.33 32.73 10.84
N LEU A 530 -1.25 34.06 10.71
CA LEU A 530 -1.75 34.77 9.52
C LEU A 530 -0.96 34.38 8.26
N LYS A 531 0.38 34.23 8.34
CA LYS A 531 1.21 33.78 7.21
C LYS A 531 0.82 32.36 6.78
N ALA A 532 0.62 31.45 7.73
CA ALA A 532 0.22 30.08 7.47
C ALA A 532 -1.17 30.01 6.82
N TYR A 533 -2.13 30.79 7.33
CA TYR A 533 -3.47 30.89 6.77
C TYR A 533 -3.47 31.49 5.36
N MET A 534 -2.76 32.60 5.14
CA MET A 534 -2.60 33.22 3.83
C MET A 534 -1.95 32.28 2.82
N TRP A 535 -0.90 31.56 3.22
CA TRP A 535 -0.27 30.54 2.39
C TRP A 535 -1.26 29.41 2.04
N ALA A 536 -2.06 28.95 3.00
CA ALA A 536 -3.06 27.90 2.77
C ALA A 536 -4.15 28.37 1.80
N LEU A 537 -4.66 29.60 1.95
CA LEU A 537 -5.65 30.18 1.03
C LEU A 537 -5.13 30.24 -0.41
N THR A 538 -3.90 30.72 -0.61
CA THR A 538 -3.33 30.86 -1.97
C THR A 538 -2.99 29.51 -2.59
N THR A 539 -2.67 28.51 -1.77
CA THR A 539 -2.27 27.18 -2.24
C THR A 539 -3.46 26.27 -2.51
N TYR A 540 -4.55 26.42 -1.76
CA TYR A 540 -5.78 25.63 -1.91
C TYR A 540 -6.81 26.21 -2.88
N GLY A 541 -6.44 27.22 -3.67
CA GLY A 541 -7.29 27.74 -4.75
C GLY A 541 -8.22 28.89 -4.35
N ALA A 542 -7.98 29.56 -3.22
CA ALA A 542 -8.73 30.71 -2.73
C ALA A 542 -7.92 32.02 -2.80
N SER A 543 -7.06 32.19 -3.80
CA SER A 543 -6.14 33.33 -3.91
C SER A 543 -6.86 34.68 -4.02
N LYS A 544 -8.07 34.72 -4.59
CA LYS A 544 -8.91 35.93 -4.62
C LYS A 544 -9.33 36.39 -3.22
N GLN A 545 -9.72 35.44 -2.38
CA GLN A 545 -10.09 35.73 -1.00
C GLN A 545 -8.86 36.19 -0.23
N ALA A 546 -7.71 35.53 -0.42
CA ALA A 546 -6.44 35.95 0.16
C ALA A 546 -6.07 37.39 -0.24
N HIS A 547 -6.25 37.79 -1.51
CA HIS A 547 -6.01 39.17 -1.96
C HIS A 547 -6.93 40.17 -1.23
N LEU A 548 -8.22 39.83 -1.04
CA LEU A 548 -9.17 40.69 -0.31
C LEU A 548 -8.80 40.84 1.17
N GLU A 549 -8.47 39.73 1.85
CA GLU A 549 -8.09 39.73 3.26
C GLU A 549 -6.75 40.44 3.49
N LEU A 550 -5.80 40.28 2.56
CA LEU A 550 -4.55 41.03 2.60
C LEU A 550 -4.81 42.52 2.45
N ARG A 551 -5.74 42.92 1.57
CA ARG A 551 -6.11 44.33 1.37
C ARG A 551 -6.70 44.96 2.62
N THR A 552 -7.54 44.24 3.37
CA THR A 552 -8.12 44.73 4.63
C THR A 552 -7.06 44.85 5.73
N HIS A 553 -6.19 43.85 5.87
CA HIS A 553 -5.13 43.85 6.89
C HIS A 553 -3.92 44.74 6.53
N TRP A 554 -3.71 45.07 5.25
CA TRP A 554 -2.59 45.90 4.80
C TRP A 554 -2.58 47.30 5.41
N ALA A 555 -3.76 47.88 5.67
CA ALA A 555 -3.87 49.17 6.35
C ALA A 555 -3.42 49.08 7.83
N GLN A 556 -3.78 48.00 8.51
CA GLN A 556 -3.45 47.75 9.92
C GLN A 556 -1.97 47.37 10.09
N LEU A 557 -1.43 46.51 9.23
CA LEU A 557 -0.01 46.10 9.25
C LEU A 557 0.94 47.28 9.02
N ARG A 558 0.54 48.27 8.21
CA ARG A 558 1.31 49.51 8.03
C ARG A 558 1.25 50.42 9.26
N ALA A 559 0.11 50.50 9.95
CA ALA A 559 -0.06 51.29 11.16
C ALA A 559 0.72 50.69 12.36
N ALA A 560 0.84 49.37 12.41
CA ALA A 560 1.47 48.64 13.53
C ALA A 560 3.01 48.61 13.50
N GLY A 561 3.68 49.16 12.48
CA GLY A 561 5.15 49.18 12.40
C GLY A 561 5.83 47.79 12.36
N GLN A 562 5.06 46.70 12.26
CA GLN A 562 5.58 45.33 12.12
C GLN A 562 6.38 45.22 10.83
N SER A 563 7.50 44.48 10.89
CA SER A 563 8.57 44.57 9.90
C SER A 563 8.04 44.52 8.45
N ALA A 564 8.41 45.51 7.63
CA ALA A 564 8.05 45.60 6.21
C ALA A 564 8.43 44.34 5.40
N ARG A 565 9.21 43.42 5.96
CA ARG A 565 9.64 42.15 5.38
C ARG A 565 8.54 41.09 5.36
N ASP A 566 7.70 41.02 6.38
CA ASP A 566 6.64 40.02 6.49
C ASP A 566 5.46 40.34 5.58
N ALA A 567 5.07 41.61 5.53
CA ALA A 567 4.03 42.09 4.65
C ALA A 567 4.41 41.97 3.16
N LYS A 568 5.71 42.13 2.81
CA LYS A 568 6.24 41.84 1.46
C LYS A 568 6.11 40.36 1.08
N THR A 569 6.24 39.45 2.05
CA THR A 569 6.17 38.00 1.80
C THR A 569 4.73 37.55 1.51
N LEU A 570 3.73 38.13 2.18
CA LEU A 570 2.31 37.83 1.97
C LEU A 570 1.84 38.16 0.55
N TRP A 571 2.23 39.31 0.01
CA TRP A 571 1.91 39.66 -1.38
C TRP A 571 2.52 38.71 -2.40
N ILE A 572 3.74 38.21 -2.15
CA ILE A 572 4.39 37.23 -3.02
C ILE A 572 3.58 35.92 -3.03
N TYR A 573 3.01 35.50 -1.90
CA TYR A 573 2.11 34.33 -1.86
C TYR A 573 0.85 34.57 -2.70
N VAL A 574 0.23 35.75 -2.58
CA VAL A 574 -0.94 36.12 -3.40
C VAL A 574 -0.62 36.10 -4.89
N PHE A 575 0.52 36.67 -5.31
CA PHE A 575 0.93 36.64 -6.72
C PHE A 575 1.16 35.22 -7.22
N ARG A 576 1.87 34.38 -6.46
CA ARG A 576 2.12 32.98 -6.83
C ARG A 576 0.81 32.17 -6.88
N GLY A 577 -0.12 32.39 -5.95
CA GLY A 577 -1.43 31.74 -5.94
C GLY A 577 -2.31 32.14 -7.12
N LEU A 578 -2.48 33.44 -7.36
CA LEU A 578 -3.25 33.95 -8.52
C LEU A 578 -2.64 33.47 -9.85
N ALA A 579 -1.30 33.40 -9.92
CA ALA A 579 -0.58 32.87 -11.07
C ALA A 579 -0.83 31.36 -11.28
N ALA A 580 -0.79 30.56 -10.21
CA ALA A 580 -1.06 29.13 -10.25
C ALA A 580 -2.51 28.83 -10.67
N GLU A 581 -3.49 29.58 -10.16
CA GLU A 581 -4.91 29.46 -10.52
C GLU A 581 -5.24 29.97 -11.93
N GLY A 582 -4.34 30.69 -12.59
CA GLY A 582 -4.58 31.22 -13.94
C GLY A 582 -5.41 32.49 -14.00
N ARG A 583 -5.50 33.25 -12.90
CA ARG A 583 -6.33 34.46 -12.81
C ARG A 583 -5.58 35.72 -13.27
N GLU A 584 -5.44 35.87 -14.59
CA GLU A 584 -4.66 36.95 -15.22
C GLU A 584 -5.09 38.37 -14.80
N LYS A 585 -6.41 38.67 -14.80
CA LYS A 585 -6.93 40.00 -14.46
C LYS A 585 -6.63 40.38 -13.00
N GLU A 586 -6.98 39.47 -12.08
CA GLU A 586 -6.80 39.67 -10.64
C GLU A 586 -5.31 39.76 -10.29
N LEU A 587 -4.43 39.02 -10.98
CA LEU A 587 -2.97 39.13 -10.81
C LEU A 587 -2.43 40.52 -11.18
N LEU A 588 -2.87 41.08 -12.31
CA LEU A 588 -2.47 42.41 -12.75
C LEU A 588 -3.00 43.52 -11.82
N GLU A 589 -4.23 43.36 -11.33
CA GLU A 589 -4.83 44.26 -10.32
C GLU A 589 -4.03 44.22 -9.01
N ALA A 590 -3.74 43.03 -8.49
CA ALA A 590 -2.94 42.85 -7.29
C ALA A 590 -1.54 43.45 -7.44
N ALA A 591 -0.89 43.28 -8.60
CA ALA A 591 0.42 43.87 -8.90
C ALA A 591 0.38 45.40 -8.89
N ALA A 592 -0.66 46.00 -9.49
CA ALA A 592 -0.84 47.46 -9.51
C ALA A 592 -1.15 48.03 -8.11
N GLU A 593 -1.92 47.33 -7.30
CA GLU A 593 -2.21 47.71 -5.91
C GLU A 593 -0.97 47.65 -5.01
N ALA A 594 -0.17 46.59 -5.16
CA ALA A 594 1.11 46.44 -4.46
C ALA A 594 2.09 47.59 -4.76
N GLU A 595 2.22 47.97 -6.04
CA GLU A 595 3.09 49.09 -6.46
C GLU A 595 2.58 50.43 -5.90
N LYS A 596 1.26 50.68 -5.94
CA LYS A 596 0.65 51.86 -5.29
C LYS A 596 0.83 51.84 -3.76
N GLY A 597 0.90 50.66 -3.17
CA GLY A 597 1.13 50.43 -1.75
C GLY A 597 2.57 50.66 -1.29
N GLY A 598 3.49 51.01 -2.19
CA GLY A 598 4.90 51.26 -1.88
C GLY A 598 5.78 50.00 -1.88
N MET A 599 5.32 48.90 -2.49
CA MET A 599 6.15 47.71 -2.65
C MET A 599 7.18 47.89 -3.78
N GLU A 600 8.44 47.60 -3.47
CA GLU A 600 9.53 47.61 -4.45
C GLU A 600 9.43 46.41 -5.41
N TYR A 601 9.87 46.61 -6.66
CA TYR A 601 9.96 45.54 -7.64
C TYR A 601 11.16 44.64 -7.33
N THR A 602 10.92 43.60 -6.53
CA THR A 602 11.94 42.64 -6.07
C THR A 602 12.12 41.47 -7.05
N PRO A 603 13.23 40.71 -6.99
CA PRO A 603 13.43 39.53 -7.83
C PRO A 603 12.31 38.48 -7.71
N ARG A 604 11.71 38.30 -6.52
CA ARG A 604 10.57 37.39 -6.29
C ARG A 604 9.27 37.88 -6.94
N PHE A 605 9.09 39.20 -7.03
CA PHE A 605 7.97 39.80 -7.76
C PHE A 605 8.11 39.50 -9.25
N GLN A 606 9.28 39.80 -9.82
CA GLN A 606 9.56 39.53 -11.23
C GLN A 606 9.41 38.04 -11.56
N GLU A 607 9.94 37.15 -10.71
CA GLU A 607 9.79 35.69 -10.84
C GLU A 607 8.32 35.28 -10.97
N ALA A 608 7.44 35.72 -10.07
CA ALA A 608 6.02 35.38 -10.12
C ALA A 608 5.32 35.85 -11.40
N MET A 609 5.58 37.10 -11.82
CA MET A 609 4.96 37.68 -13.01
C MET A 609 5.51 37.07 -14.31
N THR A 610 6.83 37.03 -14.45
CA THR A 610 7.50 36.52 -15.66
C THR A 610 7.21 35.03 -15.84
N THR A 611 7.22 34.22 -14.79
CA THR A 611 6.92 32.78 -14.89
C THR A 611 5.46 32.54 -15.32
N PHE A 612 4.52 33.33 -14.81
CA PHE A 612 3.11 33.23 -15.21
C PHE A 612 2.88 33.46 -16.71
N PHE A 613 3.48 34.51 -17.27
CA PHE A 613 3.33 34.85 -18.68
C PHE A 613 4.18 33.94 -19.58
N ALA A 614 5.35 33.49 -19.11
CA ALA A 614 6.23 32.57 -19.83
C ALA A 614 5.62 31.16 -19.96
N THR A 615 5.00 30.63 -18.91
CA THR A 615 4.32 29.32 -18.95
C THR A 615 3.17 29.29 -19.95
N ARG A 616 2.45 30.40 -20.12
CA ARG A 616 1.31 30.59 -21.05
C ARG A 616 1.68 31.10 -22.44
N ASP A 617 2.98 31.15 -22.77
CA ASP A 617 3.50 31.57 -24.07
C ASP A 617 3.09 33.00 -24.50
N ARG A 618 2.88 33.91 -23.53
CA ARG A 618 2.57 35.33 -23.78
C ARG A 618 3.85 36.12 -24.07
N THR A 619 4.24 36.16 -25.34
CA THR A 619 5.54 36.74 -25.77
C THR A 619 5.74 38.21 -25.40
N LYS A 620 4.75 39.09 -25.65
CA LYS A 620 4.87 40.53 -25.40
C LYS A 620 4.97 40.86 -23.90
N GLU A 621 4.17 40.19 -23.09
CA GLU A 621 4.09 40.46 -21.65
C GLU A 621 5.29 39.88 -20.89
N THR A 622 5.76 38.69 -21.29
CA THR A 622 6.98 38.08 -20.74
C THR A 622 8.18 39.00 -20.93
N LYS A 623 8.37 39.55 -22.14
CA LYS A 623 9.44 40.52 -22.44
C LYS A 623 9.27 41.81 -21.63
N LYS A 624 8.04 42.32 -21.51
CA LYS A 624 7.74 43.55 -20.74
C LYS A 624 8.11 43.42 -19.26
N TRP A 625 7.69 42.34 -18.60
CA TRP A 625 7.94 42.13 -17.18
C TRP A 625 9.40 41.76 -16.88
N PHE A 626 10.07 41.04 -17.78
CA PHE A 626 11.49 40.72 -17.63
C PHE A 626 12.38 41.96 -17.80
N SER A 627 12.10 42.84 -18.78
CA SER A 627 12.90 44.05 -19.02
C SER A 627 12.67 45.16 -17.98
N LYS A 628 11.74 45.02 -17.05
CA LYS A 628 11.49 46.00 -15.99
C LYS A 628 12.65 45.97 -14.98
N PRO A 629 13.29 47.11 -14.67
CA PRO A 629 14.47 47.14 -13.80
C PRO A 629 14.12 46.77 -12.36
N ILE A 630 14.92 45.88 -11.77
CA ILE A 630 14.78 45.46 -10.37
C ILE A 630 15.38 46.53 -9.45
N THR A 631 14.68 46.83 -8.36
CA THR A 631 15.15 47.80 -7.37
C THR A 631 16.49 47.33 -6.75
N GLY A 632 17.51 48.18 -6.82
CA GLY A 632 18.86 47.91 -6.27
C GLY A 632 19.83 47.21 -7.23
N ASN A 633 19.54 47.18 -8.55
CA ASN A 633 20.40 46.60 -9.60
C ASN A 633 20.82 45.14 -9.34
N LYS A 634 19.95 44.39 -8.65
CA LYS A 634 20.15 42.96 -8.36
C LYS A 634 19.82 42.13 -9.59
N GLN A 635 20.44 40.96 -9.72
CA GLN A 635 20.13 40.01 -10.79
C GLN A 635 18.77 39.31 -10.54
N PRO A 636 18.05 38.93 -11.62
CA PRO A 636 16.92 38.00 -11.54
C PRO A 636 17.33 36.67 -10.88
N ARG A 637 16.35 35.89 -10.42
CA ARG A 637 16.61 34.57 -9.82
C ARG A 637 16.91 33.52 -10.89
N HIS A 638 17.66 32.49 -10.51
CA HIS A 638 17.99 31.36 -11.39
C HIS A 638 16.73 30.66 -11.94
N GLU A 639 15.66 30.55 -11.15
CA GLU A 639 14.36 30.01 -11.57
C GLU A 639 13.76 30.81 -12.74
N THR A 640 13.81 32.15 -12.66
CA THR A 640 13.34 33.03 -13.75
C THR A 640 14.13 32.81 -15.03
N TYR A 641 15.46 32.65 -14.95
CA TYR A 641 16.30 32.35 -16.11
C TYR A 641 15.99 30.96 -16.69
N LYS A 642 15.79 29.94 -15.84
CA LYS A 642 15.41 28.59 -16.26
C LYS A 642 14.08 28.60 -17.02
N GLU A 643 13.07 29.30 -16.52
CA GLU A 643 11.77 29.42 -17.19
C GLU A 643 11.84 30.22 -18.50
N ILE A 644 12.66 31.26 -18.58
CA ILE A 644 12.90 32.01 -19.82
C ILE A 644 13.60 31.14 -20.86
N LEU A 645 14.56 30.31 -20.44
CA LEU A 645 15.23 29.36 -21.32
C LEU A 645 14.21 28.38 -21.92
N LYS A 646 13.37 27.77 -21.08
CA LYS A 646 12.28 26.86 -21.51
C LYS A 646 11.29 27.56 -22.44
N PHE A 647 10.88 28.79 -22.12
CA PHE A 647 10.00 29.61 -22.97
C PHE A 647 10.63 29.95 -24.33
N SER A 648 11.93 30.27 -24.35
CA SER A 648 12.66 30.59 -25.58
C SER A 648 12.72 29.39 -26.52
N ILE A 649 12.91 28.18 -26.00
CA ILE A 649 12.93 26.94 -26.78
C ILE A 649 11.54 26.64 -27.33
N ARG A 650 10.49 26.75 -26.52
CA ARG A 650 9.10 26.49 -26.95
C ARG A 650 8.63 27.45 -28.05
N ASN A 651 9.04 28.73 -27.99
CA ASN A 651 8.58 29.78 -28.91
C ASN A 651 9.64 30.21 -29.96
N SER A 652 10.75 29.48 -30.06
CA SER A 652 11.88 29.75 -30.96
C SER A 652 12.43 31.19 -30.86
N GLN A 653 12.51 31.76 -29.64
CA GLN A 653 12.94 33.14 -29.38
C GLN A 653 14.44 33.27 -29.06
N HIS A 654 15.29 32.45 -29.70
CA HIS A 654 16.74 32.40 -29.44
C HIS A 654 17.42 33.76 -29.59
N ALA A 655 17.05 34.53 -30.61
CA ALA A 655 17.63 35.85 -30.89
C ALA A 655 17.43 36.89 -29.76
N TRP A 656 16.41 36.71 -28.91
CA TRP A 656 16.19 37.57 -27.74
C TRP A 656 16.89 37.01 -26.48
N CYS A 657 16.95 35.68 -26.37
CA CYS A 657 17.45 34.98 -25.18
C CYS A 657 18.99 34.93 -25.13
N ASP A 658 19.65 34.63 -26.25
CA ASP A 658 21.10 34.41 -26.29
C ASP A 658 21.93 35.61 -25.82
N PRO A 659 21.60 36.89 -26.17
CA PRO A 659 22.31 38.06 -25.65
C PRO A 659 22.18 38.23 -24.12
N ILE A 660 21.05 37.81 -23.54
CA ILE A 660 20.80 37.91 -22.10
C ILE A 660 21.70 36.92 -21.35
N PHE A 661 21.83 35.69 -21.86
CA PHE A 661 22.71 34.69 -21.26
C PHE A 661 24.19 35.01 -21.49
N GLN A 662 24.56 35.62 -22.63
CA GLN A 662 25.93 36.13 -22.84
C GLN A 662 26.31 37.21 -21.81
N GLN A 663 25.44 38.20 -21.61
CA GLN A 663 25.64 39.21 -20.55
C GLN A 663 25.73 38.58 -19.16
N LEU A 664 24.99 37.50 -18.91
CA LEU A 664 25.06 36.76 -17.66
C LEU A 664 26.43 36.08 -17.51
N VAL A 665 26.96 35.42 -18.54
CA VAL A 665 28.31 34.82 -18.56
C VAL A 665 29.39 35.88 -18.29
N ASP A 666 29.31 37.02 -18.98
CA ASP A 666 30.28 38.13 -18.84
C ASP A 666 30.30 38.71 -17.42
N SER A 667 29.20 38.59 -16.67
CA SER A 667 29.08 39.09 -15.30
C SER A 667 29.68 38.19 -14.22
N ASN A 668 30.19 36.99 -14.58
CA ASN A 668 30.64 35.93 -13.67
C ASN A 668 29.66 35.67 -12.50
N PRO A 669 28.53 35.00 -12.78
CA PRO A 669 27.39 34.94 -11.86
C PRO A 669 27.58 33.88 -10.76
N SER A 670 26.62 33.78 -9.83
CA SER A 670 26.66 32.75 -8.78
C SER A 670 26.50 31.33 -9.35
N LYS A 671 26.86 30.31 -8.55
CA LYS A 671 26.77 28.89 -8.93
C LYS A 671 25.42 28.50 -9.56
N GLU A 672 24.32 28.83 -8.89
CA GLU A 672 22.96 28.50 -9.35
C GLU A 672 22.66 29.09 -10.75
N HIS A 673 23.25 30.23 -11.10
CA HIS A 673 23.12 30.82 -12.42
C HIS A 673 24.02 30.13 -13.45
N TRP A 674 25.24 29.73 -13.06
CA TRP A 674 26.11 28.91 -13.89
C TRP A 674 25.46 27.57 -14.27
N ASP A 675 24.74 26.94 -13.35
CA ASP A 675 23.99 25.70 -13.61
C ASP A 675 22.95 25.89 -14.73
N VAL A 676 22.28 27.04 -14.77
CA VAL A 676 21.34 27.40 -15.84
C VAL A 676 22.08 27.75 -17.15
N VAL A 677 23.25 28.40 -17.07
CA VAL A 677 24.10 28.68 -18.25
C VAL A 677 24.57 27.39 -18.91
N TYR A 678 24.96 26.37 -18.15
CA TYR A 678 25.33 25.06 -18.71
C TYR A 678 24.13 24.38 -19.39
N GLN A 679 22.93 24.48 -18.81
CA GLN A 679 21.69 24.02 -19.45
C GLN A 679 21.42 24.80 -20.76
N TRP A 680 21.63 26.12 -20.78
CA TRP A 680 21.49 26.93 -22.00
C TRP A 680 22.48 26.51 -23.10
N ALA A 681 23.73 26.21 -22.74
CA ALA A 681 24.72 25.72 -23.69
C ALA A 681 24.29 24.40 -24.37
N VAL A 682 23.73 23.47 -23.59
CA VAL A 682 23.20 22.21 -24.12
C VAL A 682 21.93 22.44 -24.93
N LEU A 683 20.99 23.26 -24.44
CA LEU A 683 19.67 23.41 -25.04
C LEU A 683 19.64 24.33 -26.27
N SER A 684 20.17 25.56 -26.18
CA SER A 684 20.09 26.58 -27.24
C SER A 684 21.25 26.50 -28.22
N MET A 685 22.48 26.29 -27.73
CA MET A 685 23.68 26.30 -28.58
C MET A 685 24.05 24.94 -29.19
N SER A 686 23.40 23.85 -28.73
CA SER A 686 23.73 22.46 -29.11
C SER A 686 25.23 22.14 -28.99
N LYS A 687 25.88 22.74 -28.00
CA LYS A 687 27.30 22.53 -27.70
C LYS A 687 27.53 21.10 -27.21
N GLY A 688 28.65 20.51 -27.64
CA GLY A 688 29.03 19.15 -27.30
C GLY A 688 29.63 19.03 -25.90
N LEU A 689 30.01 17.81 -25.50
CA LEU A 689 30.67 17.57 -24.21
C LEU A 689 32.03 18.26 -24.11
N ASP A 690 32.75 18.40 -25.24
CA ASP A 690 34.05 19.08 -25.30
C ASP A 690 33.92 20.60 -25.04
N ASP A 691 32.81 21.19 -25.48
CA ASP A 691 32.51 22.59 -25.20
C ASP A 691 32.15 22.80 -23.73
N LEU A 692 31.39 21.86 -23.13
CA LEU A 692 31.09 21.88 -21.69
C LEU A 692 32.36 21.73 -20.84
N ARG A 693 33.27 20.84 -21.23
CA ARG A 693 34.60 20.69 -20.62
C ARG A 693 35.37 22.01 -20.65
N SER A 694 35.38 22.67 -21.81
CA SER A 694 36.03 23.98 -21.98
C SER A 694 35.39 25.05 -21.07
N MET A 695 34.06 25.03 -20.91
CA MET A 695 33.36 25.95 -20.01
C MET A 695 33.69 25.68 -18.53
N PHE A 696 33.73 24.41 -18.10
CA PHE A 696 34.14 24.04 -16.75
C PHE A 696 35.57 24.51 -16.44
N ASP A 697 36.49 24.35 -17.40
CA ASP A 697 37.88 24.81 -17.26
C ASP A 697 37.98 26.34 -17.17
N VAL A 698 37.16 27.08 -17.94
CA VAL A 698 37.12 28.55 -17.89
C VAL A 698 36.61 29.04 -16.54
N VAL A 699 35.57 28.41 -15.99
CA VAL A 699 35.01 28.77 -14.67
C VAL A 699 35.99 28.45 -13.56
N ALA A 700 36.68 27.29 -13.63
CA ALA A 700 37.72 26.90 -12.68
C ALA A 700 38.91 27.88 -12.68
N LYS A 701 39.32 28.38 -13.86
CA LYS A 701 40.40 29.37 -13.98
C LYS A 701 40.04 30.75 -13.47
N HIS A 702 38.79 31.19 -13.63
CA HIS A 702 38.33 32.50 -13.19
C HIS A 702 38.02 32.56 -11.68
N ASN A 703 37.79 31.42 -11.03
CA ASN A 703 37.42 31.34 -9.61
C ASN A 703 38.32 30.35 -8.83
N PRO A 704 39.65 30.56 -8.77
CA PRO A 704 40.57 29.61 -8.14
C PRO A 704 40.37 29.48 -6.61
N ASP A 705 39.86 30.52 -5.95
CA ASP A 705 39.71 30.58 -4.49
C ASP A 705 38.33 30.10 -3.98
N ASN A 706 37.37 29.79 -4.89
CA ASN A 706 36.02 29.39 -4.50
C ASN A 706 35.62 28.03 -5.11
N PRO A 707 36.00 26.90 -4.47
CA PRO A 707 35.69 25.56 -4.96
C PRO A 707 34.18 25.26 -4.99
N SER A 708 33.34 26.07 -4.33
CA SER A 708 31.89 25.86 -4.28
C SER A 708 31.18 26.17 -5.61
N ILE A 709 31.81 26.95 -6.50
CA ILE A 709 31.28 27.32 -7.84
C ILE A 709 31.52 26.19 -8.87
N LEU A 710 32.42 25.25 -8.56
CA LEU A 710 32.69 24.12 -9.45
C LEU A 710 31.45 23.23 -9.63
N PRO A 711 31.34 22.54 -10.78
CA PRO A 711 30.24 21.63 -11.06
C PRO A 711 30.12 20.54 -9.99
N ASP A 712 28.89 20.29 -9.56
CA ASP A 712 28.57 19.24 -8.61
C ASP A 712 27.46 18.32 -9.15
N VAL A 713 26.94 17.45 -8.28
CA VAL A 713 25.87 16.53 -8.64
C VAL A 713 24.58 17.27 -9.07
N HIS A 714 24.31 18.48 -8.56
CA HIS A 714 23.16 19.28 -8.94
C HIS A 714 23.33 19.87 -10.34
N THR A 715 24.54 20.33 -10.68
CA THR A 715 24.88 20.76 -12.05
C THR A 715 24.64 19.62 -13.05
N ILE A 716 25.11 18.41 -12.74
CA ILE A 716 24.93 17.23 -13.60
C ILE A 716 23.46 16.84 -13.71
N ASN A 717 22.70 16.86 -12.62
CA ASN A 717 21.26 16.59 -12.66
C ASN A 717 20.51 17.60 -13.54
N GLY A 718 20.87 18.88 -13.49
CA GLY A 718 20.32 19.90 -14.39
C GLY A 718 20.65 19.66 -15.86
N LEU A 719 21.85 19.18 -16.17
CA LEU A 719 22.24 18.80 -17.54
C LEU A 719 21.48 17.56 -18.05
N ILE A 720 21.23 16.58 -17.19
CA ILE A 720 20.42 15.39 -17.52
C ILE A 720 18.95 15.80 -17.73
N GLU A 721 18.42 16.72 -16.93
CA GLU A 721 17.08 17.30 -17.13
C GLU A 721 16.99 17.96 -18.51
N ALA A 722 17.98 18.80 -18.87
CA ALA A 722 18.08 19.42 -20.19
C ALA A 722 18.16 18.39 -21.35
N ALA A 723 18.91 17.30 -21.17
CA ALA A 723 18.96 16.21 -22.15
C ALA A 723 17.60 15.52 -22.30
N SER A 724 16.86 15.33 -21.20
CA SER A 724 15.49 14.79 -21.23
C SER A 724 14.52 15.74 -21.94
N GLU A 725 14.68 17.06 -21.83
CA GLU A 725 13.85 18.04 -22.54
C GLU A 725 14.08 18.02 -24.06
N LYS A 726 15.33 17.75 -24.49
CA LYS A 726 15.65 17.44 -25.90
C LYS A 726 15.16 16.07 -26.36
N ASN A 727 14.63 15.26 -25.46
CA ASN A 727 14.18 13.89 -25.72
C ASN A 727 15.32 12.98 -26.24
N ASP A 728 16.56 13.25 -25.82
CA ASP A 728 17.76 12.48 -26.18
C ASP A 728 18.27 11.66 -24.97
N PRO A 729 17.88 10.37 -24.85
CA PRO A 729 18.29 9.53 -23.74
C PRO A 729 19.78 9.13 -23.79
N TYR A 730 20.42 9.18 -24.96
CA TYR A 730 21.85 8.84 -25.10
C TYR A 730 22.75 9.97 -24.62
N LEU A 731 22.33 11.22 -24.83
CA LEU A 731 23.03 12.37 -24.27
C LEU A 731 23.05 12.33 -22.73
N ALA A 732 21.95 11.91 -22.10
CA ALA A 732 21.89 11.70 -20.66
C ALA A 732 22.93 10.68 -20.16
N ASP A 733 23.09 9.54 -20.84
CA ASP A 733 24.12 8.53 -20.49
C ASP A 733 25.54 9.07 -20.62
N ARG A 734 25.81 9.83 -21.69
CA ARG A 734 27.13 10.42 -21.90
C ARG A 734 27.45 11.46 -20.83
N LEU A 735 26.47 12.24 -20.39
CA LEU A 735 26.63 13.20 -19.30
C LEU A 735 26.93 12.52 -17.95
N LEU A 736 26.42 11.31 -17.73
CA LEU A 736 26.74 10.49 -16.56
C LEU A 736 28.14 9.87 -16.63
N ALA A 737 28.53 9.40 -17.81
CA ALA A 737 29.90 8.96 -18.04
C ALA A 737 30.88 10.13 -17.81
N PHE A 738 30.52 11.31 -18.31
CA PHE A 738 31.26 12.55 -18.12
C PHE A 738 31.36 12.96 -16.64
N SER A 739 30.30 12.84 -15.84
CA SER A 739 30.37 13.17 -14.40
C SER A 739 31.37 12.28 -13.65
N SER A 740 31.50 11.01 -14.06
CA SER A 740 32.45 10.06 -13.48
C SER A 740 33.91 10.47 -13.73
N GLU A 741 34.21 11.15 -14.84
CA GLU A 741 35.56 11.67 -15.14
C GLU A 741 35.99 12.79 -14.18
N TYR A 742 35.03 13.54 -13.63
CA TYR A 742 35.25 14.60 -12.65
C TYR A 742 35.11 14.12 -11.19
N GLY A 743 34.93 12.81 -10.97
CA GLY A 743 34.75 12.24 -9.63
C GLY A 743 33.42 12.59 -8.97
N ILE A 744 32.40 12.98 -9.75
CA ILE A 744 31.07 13.33 -9.24
C ILE A 744 30.21 12.06 -9.20
N GLU A 745 29.89 11.58 -8.00
CA GLU A 745 29.08 10.38 -7.80
C GLU A 745 27.56 10.65 -8.03
N PRO A 746 26.83 9.74 -8.70
CA PRO A 746 25.38 9.85 -8.87
C PRO A 746 24.61 9.78 -7.54
N ASN A 747 23.60 10.63 -7.38
CA ASN A 747 22.68 10.59 -6.24
C ASN A 747 21.31 10.00 -6.62
N ALA A 748 20.39 9.93 -5.66
CA ALA A 748 19.04 9.40 -5.90
C ALA A 748 18.33 10.13 -7.07
N MET A 749 18.38 11.47 -7.08
CA MET A 749 17.77 12.29 -8.13
C MET A 749 18.34 11.99 -9.52
N THR A 750 19.65 11.71 -9.62
CA THR A 750 20.29 11.29 -10.87
C THR A 750 19.62 10.04 -11.46
N PHE A 751 19.36 9.03 -10.63
CA PHE A 751 18.69 7.80 -11.08
C PHE A 751 17.20 8.01 -11.36
N VAL A 752 16.52 8.89 -10.61
CA VAL A 752 15.13 9.28 -10.88
C VAL A 752 15.00 9.90 -12.28
N LEU A 753 15.89 10.83 -12.64
CA LEU A 753 15.93 11.45 -13.96
C LEU A 753 16.25 10.44 -15.08
N GLN A 754 17.15 9.49 -14.82
CA GLN A 754 17.44 8.40 -15.77
C GLN A 754 16.20 7.55 -16.04
N ILE A 755 15.50 7.09 -14.99
CA ILE A 755 14.30 6.27 -15.14
C ILE A 755 13.24 7.04 -15.93
N GLU A 756 13.04 8.33 -15.61
CA GLU A 756 12.10 9.18 -16.35
C GLU A 756 12.45 9.32 -17.84
N SER A 757 13.71 9.59 -18.16
CA SER A 757 14.19 9.67 -19.54
C SER A 757 13.96 8.35 -20.29
N ARG A 758 14.21 7.21 -19.65
CA ARG A 758 13.99 5.87 -20.23
C ARG A 758 12.52 5.52 -20.44
N ILE A 759 11.64 5.94 -19.54
CA ILE A 759 10.19 5.79 -19.72
C ILE A 759 9.73 6.57 -20.95
N LYS A 760 10.20 7.82 -21.13
CA LYS A 760 9.91 8.65 -22.31
C LYS A 760 10.41 7.98 -23.60
N ALA A 761 11.61 7.40 -23.56
CA ALA A 761 12.20 6.65 -24.66
C ALA A 761 11.57 5.25 -24.89
N LYS A 762 10.61 4.82 -24.04
CA LYS A 762 9.99 3.48 -24.05
C LYS A 762 10.98 2.30 -23.86
N ASP A 763 12.14 2.55 -23.26
CA ASP A 763 13.13 1.52 -22.92
C ASP A 763 12.99 1.08 -21.46
N LEU A 764 12.04 0.17 -21.22
CA LEU A 764 11.72 -0.30 -19.86
C LEU A 764 12.78 -1.24 -19.27
N ALA A 765 13.63 -1.84 -20.10
CA ALA A 765 14.72 -2.71 -19.65
C ALA A 765 15.86 -1.88 -19.04
N ALA A 766 16.26 -0.79 -19.70
CA ALA A 766 17.21 0.16 -19.15
C ALA A 766 16.66 0.87 -17.90
N ALA A 767 15.37 1.22 -17.90
CA ALA A 767 14.70 1.77 -16.71
C ALA A 767 14.77 0.82 -15.50
N ARG A 768 14.67 -0.50 -15.72
CA ARG A 768 14.79 -1.51 -14.65
C ARG A 768 16.17 -1.48 -13.99
N GLU A 769 17.22 -1.30 -14.79
CA GLU A 769 18.58 -1.28 -14.27
C GLU A 769 18.84 0.00 -13.46
N ALA A 770 18.41 1.16 -13.97
CA ALA A 770 18.45 2.42 -13.22
C ALA A 770 17.65 2.32 -11.90
N TYR A 771 16.48 1.67 -11.89
CA TYR A 771 15.71 1.41 -10.68
C TYR A 771 16.45 0.51 -9.67
N LYS A 772 17.16 -0.53 -10.11
CA LYS A 772 17.96 -1.35 -9.20
C LYS A 772 19.10 -0.57 -8.54
N GLN A 773 19.70 0.39 -9.26
CA GLN A 773 20.71 1.27 -8.68
C GLN A 773 20.07 2.23 -7.67
N LEU A 774 18.95 2.85 -8.02
CA LEU A 774 18.16 3.69 -7.11
C LEU A 774 17.79 2.95 -5.81
N ALA A 775 17.37 1.67 -5.91
CA ALA A 775 17.00 0.86 -4.75
C ALA A 775 18.17 0.59 -3.77
N ARG A 776 19.42 0.76 -4.23
CA ARG A 776 20.65 0.63 -3.42
C ARG A 776 21.07 1.95 -2.77
N THR A 777 20.69 3.08 -3.34
CA THR A 777 21.01 4.43 -2.85
C THR A 777 20.15 4.81 -1.64
N GLU A 778 20.66 5.66 -0.75
CA GLU A 778 19.87 6.25 0.34
C GLU A 778 18.87 7.26 -0.25
N LEU A 779 17.60 7.19 0.19
CA LEU A 779 16.53 8.10 -0.24
C LEU A 779 16.17 9.02 0.91
N GLU A 780 16.15 10.33 0.65
CA GLU A 780 15.62 11.35 1.55
C GLU A 780 14.13 11.54 1.26
N GLY A 781 13.27 10.68 1.82
CA GLY A 781 11.81 10.79 1.68
C GLY A 781 11.19 10.02 0.50
N GLU A 782 10.19 10.63 -0.15
CA GLU A 782 9.34 10.00 -1.19
C GLU A 782 9.56 10.61 -2.60
N GLU A 783 10.70 11.25 -2.85
CA GLU A 783 10.99 11.95 -4.10
C GLU A 783 10.99 11.03 -5.35
N ASP A 784 11.29 9.74 -5.17
CA ASP A 784 11.31 8.75 -6.24
C ASP A 784 9.91 8.22 -6.61
N LEU A 785 8.94 8.32 -5.70
CA LEU A 785 7.62 7.71 -5.83
C LEU A 785 6.88 8.11 -7.12
N PRO A 786 6.86 9.38 -7.57
CA PRO A 786 6.20 9.76 -8.81
C PRO A 786 6.78 9.07 -10.05
N VAL A 787 8.10 8.84 -10.08
CA VAL A 787 8.75 8.15 -11.20
C VAL A 787 8.53 6.65 -11.11
N VAL A 788 8.57 6.08 -9.91
CA VAL A 788 8.28 4.65 -9.70
C VAL A 788 6.81 4.34 -10.05
N ASN A 789 5.87 5.22 -9.72
CA ASN A 789 4.46 5.08 -10.14
C ASN A 789 4.31 5.10 -11.66
N ARG A 790 4.94 6.06 -12.35
CA ARG A 790 4.97 6.10 -13.83
C ARG A 790 5.63 4.86 -14.41
N TYR A 791 6.69 4.34 -13.79
CA TYR A 791 7.35 3.12 -14.22
C TYR A 791 6.45 1.88 -14.08
N LEU A 792 5.75 1.74 -12.96
CA LEU A 792 4.78 0.66 -12.73
C LEU A 792 3.61 0.73 -13.72
N GLN A 793 3.09 1.93 -13.99
CA GLN A 793 2.06 2.13 -15.02
C GLN A 793 2.56 1.68 -16.40
N ALA A 794 3.77 2.08 -16.79
CA ALA A 794 4.36 1.67 -18.07
C ALA A 794 4.61 0.15 -18.16
N LEU A 795 4.96 -0.51 -17.05
CA LEU A 795 5.07 -1.98 -17.00
C LEU A 795 3.71 -2.67 -17.14
N CYS A 796 2.65 -2.09 -16.59
CA CYS A 796 1.28 -2.59 -16.70
C CYS A 796 0.69 -2.44 -18.10
N ASP A 797 1.08 -1.40 -18.84
CA ASP A 797 0.61 -1.10 -20.20
C ASP A 797 1.24 -2.00 -21.27
N LEU A 798 2.27 -2.80 -20.92
CA LEU A 798 2.86 -3.75 -21.85
C LEU A 798 1.85 -4.82 -22.30
N PRO A 799 1.90 -5.26 -23.58
CA PRO A 799 1.05 -6.35 -24.08
C PRO A 799 1.18 -7.64 -23.26
N GLN A 800 2.38 -7.90 -22.74
CA GLN A 800 2.68 -8.95 -21.78
C GLN A 800 3.42 -8.33 -20.58
N PRO A 801 2.72 -8.01 -19.48
CA PRO A 801 3.35 -7.44 -18.29
C PRO A 801 4.21 -8.48 -17.57
N ASP A 802 5.43 -8.08 -17.20
CA ASP A 802 6.32 -8.89 -16.35
C ASP A 802 5.83 -8.81 -14.89
N LEU A 803 4.90 -9.70 -14.54
CA LEU A 803 4.36 -9.80 -13.17
C LEU A 803 5.45 -10.03 -12.12
N LYS A 804 6.59 -10.62 -12.49
CA LYS A 804 7.70 -10.84 -11.54
C LYS A 804 8.39 -9.52 -11.23
N ALA A 805 8.68 -8.71 -12.24
CA ALA A 805 9.26 -7.37 -12.05
C ALA A 805 8.33 -6.47 -11.22
N ILE A 806 7.02 -6.49 -11.51
CA ILE A 806 6.03 -5.72 -10.76
C ILE A 806 6.03 -6.12 -9.28
N ARG A 807 6.01 -7.43 -8.97
CA ARG A 807 6.07 -7.91 -7.57
C ARG A 807 7.37 -7.53 -6.87
N GLU A 808 8.53 -7.64 -7.54
CA GLU A 808 9.82 -7.24 -6.97
C GLU A 808 9.82 -5.75 -6.56
N ILE A 809 9.22 -4.87 -7.36
CA ILE A 809 9.09 -3.44 -7.06
C ILE A 809 8.10 -3.22 -5.92
N LEU A 810 6.93 -3.86 -5.97
CA LEU A 810 5.91 -3.76 -4.93
C LEU A 810 6.45 -4.24 -3.57
N ASP A 811 7.16 -5.36 -3.51
CA ASP A 811 7.76 -5.86 -2.28
C ASP A 811 8.73 -4.84 -1.64
N VAL A 812 9.42 -4.04 -2.44
CA VAL A 812 10.30 -2.95 -1.95
C VAL A 812 9.47 -1.75 -1.45
N LEU A 813 8.41 -1.38 -2.16
CA LEU A 813 7.53 -0.27 -1.77
C LEU A 813 6.70 -0.59 -0.52
N GLU A 814 6.20 -1.81 -0.42
CA GLU A 814 5.51 -2.33 0.77
C GLU A 814 6.43 -2.27 2.00
N GLN A 815 7.71 -2.59 1.84
CA GLN A 815 8.69 -2.48 2.91
C GLN A 815 8.94 -1.04 3.38
N ARG A 816 8.68 -0.04 2.52
CA ARG A 816 8.78 1.39 2.83
C ARG A 816 7.48 1.98 3.39
N ILE A 817 6.37 1.22 3.39
CA ILE A 817 5.04 1.67 3.83
C ILE A 817 4.61 2.94 3.08
N VAL A 818 4.84 2.95 1.77
CA VAL A 818 4.49 4.09 0.89
C VAL A 818 3.16 3.82 0.19
N THR A 819 2.34 4.86 0.05
CA THR A 819 1.05 4.79 -0.64
C THR A 819 1.23 5.03 -2.14
N LEU A 820 0.69 4.14 -2.97
CA LEU A 820 0.74 4.26 -4.42
C LEU A 820 -0.29 5.27 -4.92
N ASP A 821 0.02 5.92 -6.04
CA ASP A 821 -0.93 6.82 -6.69
C ASP A 821 -2.16 6.03 -7.20
N PRO A 822 -3.37 6.62 -7.20
CA PRO A 822 -4.61 5.92 -7.56
C PRO A 822 -4.59 5.30 -8.96
N ASP A 823 -4.01 6.01 -9.93
CA ASP A 823 -3.89 5.53 -11.31
C ASP A 823 -2.96 4.31 -11.42
N THR A 824 -1.92 4.25 -10.58
CA THR A 824 -1.05 3.07 -10.48
C THR A 824 -1.81 1.89 -9.89
N VAL A 825 -2.63 2.13 -8.86
CA VAL A 825 -3.49 1.09 -8.26
C VAL A 825 -4.51 0.58 -9.28
N VAL A 826 -5.12 1.46 -10.08
CA VAL A 826 -6.01 1.09 -11.19
C VAL A 826 -5.29 0.21 -12.20
N ALA A 827 -4.10 0.62 -12.64
CA ALA A 827 -3.30 -0.13 -13.62
C ALA A 827 -2.94 -1.53 -13.10
N LEU A 828 -2.45 -1.63 -11.85
CA LEU A 828 -2.12 -2.89 -11.19
C LEU A 828 -3.35 -3.80 -11.04
N CYS A 829 -4.46 -3.27 -10.52
CA CYS A 829 -5.68 -4.04 -10.35
C CYS A 829 -6.23 -4.54 -11.69
N THR A 830 -6.20 -3.71 -12.73
CA THR A 830 -6.65 -4.09 -14.08
C THR A 830 -5.80 -5.24 -14.65
N VAL A 831 -4.48 -5.18 -14.48
CA VAL A 831 -3.58 -6.28 -14.88
C VAL A 831 -3.89 -7.54 -14.07
N TYR A 832 -3.95 -7.45 -12.74
CA TYR A 832 -4.23 -8.61 -11.90
C TYR A 832 -5.61 -9.23 -12.15
N LEU A 833 -6.64 -8.44 -12.48
CA LEU A 833 -7.95 -8.93 -12.90
C LEU A 833 -7.89 -9.70 -14.22
N LYS A 834 -7.07 -9.27 -15.19
CA LYS A 834 -6.85 -9.98 -16.46
C LYS A 834 -6.17 -11.33 -16.25
N TYR A 835 -5.22 -11.41 -15.31
CA TYR A 835 -4.40 -12.60 -14.99
C TYR A 835 -4.92 -13.45 -13.81
N ASP A 836 -6.13 -13.16 -13.31
CA ASP A 836 -6.80 -13.92 -12.24
C ASP A 836 -5.98 -14.02 -10.93
N GLN A 837 -5.29 -12.92 -10.56
CA GLN A 837 -4.46 -12.82 -9.36
C GLN A 837 -5.23 -12.14 -8.21
N GLN A 838 -6.29 -12.77 -7.70
CA GLN A 838 -7.18 -12.19 -6.67
C GLN A 838 -6.45 -11.75 -5.40
N MET A 839 -5.50 -12.55 -4.90
CA MET A 839 -4.79 -12.24 -3.66
C MET A 839 -3.91 -10.99 -3.80
N ASP A 840 -3.31 -10.78 -4.97
CA ASP A 840 -2.46 -9.60 -5.20
C ASP A 840 -3.32 -8.32 -5.31
N ILE A 841 -4.56 -8.43 -5.82
CA ILE A 841 -5.54 -7.34 -5.79
C ILE A 841 -5.89 -6.98 -4.35
N ILE A 842 -6.24 -7.98 -3.55
CA ILE A 842 -6.62 -7.79 -2.14
C ILE A 842 -5.47 -7.15 -1.36
N ASP A 843 -4.24 -7.63 -1.55
CA ASP A 843 -3.06 -7.05 -0.89
C ASP A 843 -2.81 -5.61 -1.34
N THR A 844 -2.89 -5.33 -2.65
CA THR A 844 -2.72 -3.97 -3.20
C THR A 844 -3.80 -3.03 -2.64
N LEU A 845 -5.06 -3.43 -2.63
CA LEU A 845 -6.16 -2.62 -2.13
C LEU A 845 -6.04 -2.41 -0.61
N SER A 846 -5.74 -3.45 0.16
CA SER A 846 -5.67 -3.37 1.62
C SER A 846 -4.61 -2.39 2.12
N LEU A 847 -3.52 -2.22 1.37
CA LEU A 847 -2.45 -1.28 1.72
C LEU A 847 -2.74 0.16 1.31
N ASN A 848 -3.42 0.38 0.18
CA ASN A 848 -3.55 1.72 -0.41
C ASN A 848 -4.91 2.36 -0.15
N ILE A 849 -6.00 1.59 -0.20
CA ILE A 849 -7.35 2.15 -0.34
C ILE A 849 -7.82 2.91 0.91
N PHE A 850 -7.35 2.53 2.09
CA PHE A 850 -7.73 3.16 3.35
C PHE A 850 -7.05 4.51 3.57
N GLN A 851 -5.97 4.79 2.83
CA GLN A 851 -5.25 6.07 2.83
C GLN A 851 -5.72 7.00 1.70
N HIS A 852 -6.42 6.45 0.69
CA HIS A 852 -6.97 7.21 -0.44
C HIS A 852 -8.25 7.95 -0.06
N SER A 853 -8.46 9.10 -0.69
CA SER A 853 -9.66 9.92 -0.48
C SER A 853 -10.87 9.37 -1.22
N THR A 854 -12.05 9.95 -0.98
CA THR A 854 -13.28 9.54 -1.68
C THR A 854 -13.16 9.67 -3.20
N ASP A 855 -12.48 10.70 -3.70
CA ASP A 855 -12.32 10.92 -5.15
C ASP A 855 -11.28 9.98 -5.76
N GLN A 856 -10.19 9.74 -5.03
CA GLN A 856 -9.16 8.78 -5.43
C GLN A 856 -9.73 7.35 -5.46
N ARG A 857 -10.52 6.98 -4.44
CA ARG A 857 -11.23 5.70 -4.38
C ARG A 857 -12.26 5.56 -5.49
N LYS A 858 -12.93 6.66 -5.88
CA LYS A 858 -13.86 6.67 -7.00
C LYS A 858 -13.17 6.26 -8.31
N SER A 859 -11.97 6.76 -8.61
CA SER A 859 -11.21 6.34 -9.79
C SER A 859 -10.97 4.82 -9.82
N VAL A 860 -10.53 4.24 -8.69
CA VAL A 860 -10.32 2.79 -8.56
C VAL A 860 -11.63 2.01 -8.71
N ARG A 861 -12.69 2.45 -8.03
CA ARG A 861 -14.02 1.84 -8.08
C ARG A 861 -14.58 1.81 -9.50
N ASP A 862 -14.53 2.94 -10.21
CA ASP A 862 -15.11 3.09 -11.54
C ASP A 862 -14.39 2.16 -12.54
N ALA A 863 -13.09 1.91 -12.36
CA ALA A 863 -12.36 0.89 -13.13
C ALA A 863 -12.88 -0.54 -12.89
N PHE A 864 -13.18 -0.92 -11.65
CA PHE A 864 -13.79 -2.22 -11.32
C PHE A 864 -15.21 -2.34 -11.89
N VAL A 865 -16.02 -1.29 -11.80
CA VAL A 865 -17.36 -1.25 -12.38
C VAL A 865 -17.28 -1.43 -13.89
N SER A 866 -16.41 -0.67 -14.58
CA SER A 866 -16.17 -0.79 -16.02
C SER A 866 -15.73 -2.21 -16.41
N TYR A 867 -14.83 -2.83 -15.64
CA TYR A 867 -14.40 -4.22 -15.86
C TYR A 867 -15.57 -5.21 -15.75
N CYS A 868 -16.47 -5.02 -14.78
CA CYS A 868 -17.64 -5.88 -14.59
C CYS A 868 -18.70 -5.69 -15.69
N LEU A 869 -18.82 -4.47 -16.24
CA LEU A 869 -19.76 -4.18 -17.32
C LEU A 869 -19.29 -4.72 -18.69
N ASP A 870 -17.98 -4.92 -18.89
CA ASP A 870 -17.45 -5.46 -20.16
C ASP A 870 -17.93 -6.90 -20.43
N ARG A 871 -18.71 -7.05 -21.50
CA ARG A 871 -19.28 -8.34 -21.95
C ARG A 871 -18.23 -9.33 -22.43
N LYS A 872 -17.00 -8.89 -22.75
CA LYS A 872 -15.91 -9.79 -23.15
C LYS A 872 -15.38 -10.61 -21.98
N ASN A 873 -15.55 -10.13 -20.75
CA ASN A 873 -15.05 -10.80 -19.55
C ASN A 873 -15.95 -11.98 -19.15
N SER A 874 -15.32 -13.08 -18.73
CA SER A 874 -16.05 -14.27 -18.27
C SER A 874 -16.84 -13.98 -16.99
N THR A 875 -18.04 -14.54 -16.86
CA THR A 875 -18.92 -14.33 -15.70
C THR A 875 -18.24 -14.63 -14.35
N ALA A 876 -17.40 -15.67 -14.27
CA ALA A 876 -16.67 -15.99 -13.04
C ALA A 876 -15.74 -14.85 -12.59
N ARG A 877 -14.90 -14.34 -13.50
CA ARG A 877 -14.00 -13.20 -13.22
C ARG A 877 -14.76 -11.94 -12.84
N VAL A 878 -15.89 -11.69 -13.48
CA VAL A 878 -16.76 -10.56 -13.15
C VAL A 878 -17.34 -10.71 -11.74
N TRP A 879 -17.76 -11.92 -11.35
CA TRP A 879 -18.24 -12.19 -9.99
C TRP A 879 -17.16 -12.01 -8.93
N ASP A 880 -15.94 -12.46 -9.21
CA ASP A 880 -14.80 -12.28 -8.32
C ASP A 880 -14.44 -10.78 -8.17
N ALA A 881 -14.41 -10.05 -9.29
CA ALA A 881 -14.21 -8.61 -9.30
C ALA A 881 -15.31 -7.87 -8.52
N TYR A 882 -16.57 -8.25 -8.70
CA TYR A 882 -17.71 -7.72 -7.94
C TYR A 882 -17.61 -8.02 -6.44
N SER A 883 -17.14 -9.21 -6.07
CA SER A 883 -16.94 -9.59 -4.66
C SER A 883 -15.90 -8.70 -3.98
N ILE A 884 -14.80 -8.41 -4.69
CA ILE A 884 -13.76 -7.46 -4.25
C ILE A 884 -14.32 -6.04 -4.18
N LEU A 885 -15.07 -5.61 -5.20
CA LEU A 885 -15.73 -4.29 -5.24
C LEU A 885 -16.62 -4.09 -4.01
N ARG A 886 -17.45 -5.09 -3.66
CA ARG A 886 -18.30 -5.06 -2.46
C ARG A 886 -17.49 -4.96 -1.17
N GLN A 887 -16.35 -5.65 -1.09
CA GLN A 887 -15.54 -5.70 0.13
C GLN A 887 -14.85 -4.35 0.42
N PHE A 888 -14.30 -3.69 -0.60
CA PHE A 888 -13.47 -2.49 -0.43
C PHE A 888 -14.18 -1.17 -0.75
N PHE A 889 -15.30 -1.20 -1.48
CA PHE A 889 -16.02 -0.01 -1.96
C PHE A 889 -17.49 -0.06 -1.58
N LEU A 890 -17.76 0.05 -0.28
CA LEU A 890 -19.13 0.08 0.25
C LEU A 890 -19.94 1.24 -0.32
N GLU A 891 -19.28 2.37 -0.59
CA GLU A 891 -19.82 3.61 -1.17
C GLU A 891 -20.23 3.51 -2.66
N THR A 892 -20.21 2.32 -3.27
CA THR A 892 -20.71 2.11 -4.63
C THR A 892 -22.20 2.50 -4.71
N SER A 893 -22.53 3.38 -5.66
CA SER A 893 -23.87 3.98 -5.80
C SER A 893 -24.95 2.93 -6.11
N VAL A 894 -26.22 3.26 -5.84
CA VAL A 894 -27.35 2.40 -6.20
C VAL A 894 -27.44 2.23 -7.72
N GLU A 895 -27.21 3.29 -8.48
CA GLU A 895 -27.22 3.27 -9.95
C GLU A 895 -26.16 2.30 -10.51
N ASP A 896 -24.92 2.38 -10.02
CA ASP A 896 -23.85 1.46 -10.45
C ASP A 896 -24.19 0.01 -10.11
N ARG A 897 -24.76 -0.23 -8.93
CA ARG A 897 -25.19 -1.58 -8.51
C ARG A 897 -26.35 -2.11 -9.36
N LEU A 898 -27.26 -1.26 -9.80
CA LEU A 898 -28.31 -1.61 -10.76
C LEU A 898 -27.74 -1.95 -12.14
N ASN A 899 -26.77 -1.17 -12.62
CA ASN A 899 -26.06 -1.45 -13.87
C ASN A 899 -25.33 -2.80 -13.79
N LEU A 900 -24.67 -3.09 -12.68
CA LEU A 900 -24.01 -4.38 -12.42
C LEU A 900 -25.02 -5.54 -12.36
N MET A 901 -26.15 -5.35 -11.68
CA MET A 901 -27.23 -6.33 -11.62
C MET A 901 -27.76 -6.63 -13.04
N GLN A 902 -28.03 -5.61 -13.84
CA GLN A 902 -28.47 -5.77 -15.22
C GLN A 902 -27.41 -6.50 -16.07
N ALA A 903 -26.13 -6.21 -15.86
CA ALA A 903 -25.05 -6.89 -16.55
C ALA A 903 -24.97 -8.40 -16.21
N PHE A 904 -25.43 -8.84 -15.03
CA PHE A 904 -25.57 -10.26 -14.69
C PHE A 904 -26.81 -10.89 -15.34
N PHE A 905 -27.94 -10.18 -15.42
CA PHE A 905 -29.11 -10.63 -16.19
C PHE A 905 -28.78 -10.82 -17.67
N ASP A 906 -28.06 -9.87 -18.28
CA ASP A 906 -27.59 -9.96 -19.67
C ASP A 906 -26.71 -11.21 -19.92
N ARG A 907 -25.99 -11.66 -18.89
CA ARG A 907 -25.16 -12.88 -18.90
C ARG A 907 -25.93 -14.16 -18.57
N LYS A 908 -27.26 -14.07 -18.43
CA LYS A 908 -28.16 -15.17 -18.03
C LYS A 908 -27.75 -15.80 -16.68
N ARG A 909 -27.44 -14.95 -15.70
CA ARG A 909 -27.10 -15.35 -14.34
C ARG A 909 -27.97 -14.61 -13.33
N PRO A 910 -29.27 -14.98 -13.22
CA PRO A 910 -30.20 -14.34 -12.30
C PRO A 910 -29.80 -14.54 -10.83
N ASP A 911 -29.13 -15.65 -10.50
CA ASP A 911 -28.58 -15.94 -9.18
C ASP A 911 -27.63 -14.83 -8.69
N MET A 912 -26.67 -14.43 -9.54
CA MET A 912 -25.70 -13.38 -9.23
C MET A 912 -26.35 -11.99 -9.15
N ALA A 913 -27.36 -11.75 -10.00
CA ALA A 913 -28.13 -10.50 -9.98
C ALA A 913 -28.92 -10.35 -8.67
N VAL A 914 -29.58 -11.42 -8.20
CA VAL A 914 -30.32 -11.46 -6.94
C VAL A 914 -29.42 -11.24 -5.73
N HIS A 915 -28.23 -11.85 -5.72
CA HIS A 915 -27.25 -11.59 -4.68
C HIS A 915 -26.78 -10.13 -4.70
N THR A 916 -26.53 -9.56 -5.88
CA THR A 916 -26.18 -8.14 -6.04
C THR A 916 -27.25 -7.23 -5.46
N PHE A 917 -28.52 -7.57 -5.71
CA PHE A 917 -29.68 -6.89 -5.14
C PHE A 917 -29.75 -7.02 -3.61
N GLY A 918 -29.61 -8.25 -3.09
CA GLY A 918 -29.59 -8.50 -1.65
C GLY A 918 -28.49 -7.72 -0.93
N HIS A 919 -27.32 -7.54 -1.56
CA HIS A 919 -26.23 -6.74 -1.01
C HIS A 919 -26.55 -5.24 -0.91
N MET A 920 -27.42 -4.69 -1.78
CA MET A 920 -27.90 -3.31 -1.64
C MET A 920 -28.74 -3.15 -0.37
N ARG A 921 -29.65 -4.09 -0.13
CA ARG A 921 -30.52 -4.08 1.06
C ARG A 921 -29.76 -4.31 2.37
N GLN A 922 -28.68 -5.10 2.33
CA GLN A 922 -27.81 -5.34 3.50
C GLN A 922 -26.88 -4.16 3.83
N HIS A 923 -26.94 -3.07 3.07
CA HIS A 923 -26.06 -1.93 3.29
C HIS A 923 -26.39 -1.22 4.61
N VAL A 924 -25.36 -0.74 5.32
CA VAL A 924 -25.50 -0.07 6.62
C VAL A 924 -26.31 1.23 6.48
N ASN A 925 -25.95 2.05 5.49
CA ASN A 925 -26.66 3.29 5.19
C ASN A 925 -27.93 3.02 4.39
N ARG A 926 -29.08 3.48 4.91
CA ARG A 926 -30.40 3.39 4.25
C ARG A 926 -30.47 4.11 2.90
N SER A 927 -29.67 5.16 2.69
CA SER A 927 -29.61 5.88 1.41
C SER A 927 -29.15 5.01 0.23
N PHE A 928 -28.51 3.87 0.50
CA PHE A 928 -28.06 2.91 -0.51
C PHE A 928 -28.99 1.70 -0.63
N HIS A 929 -30.12 1.70 0.09
CA HIS A 929 -31.12 0.63 -0.03
C HIS A 929 -31.84 0.74 -1.38
N PRO A 930 -32.37 -0.37 -1.91
CA PRO A 930 -33.09 -0.37 -3.18
C PRO A 930 -34.32 0.54 -3.13
N SER A 931 -34.54 1.34 -4.18
CA SER A 931 -35.80 2.06 -4.39
C SER A 931 -36.88 1.15 -4.98
N THR A 932 -38.12 1.65 -5.06
CA THR A 932 -39.22 0.95 -5.75
C THR A 932 -38.85 0.60 -7.20
N GLU A 933 -38.20 1.52 -7.90
CA GLU A 933 -37.71 1.30 -9.27
C GLU A 933 -36.66 0.20 -9.35
N ALA A 934 -35.78 0.09 -8.34
CA ALA A 934 -34.80 -0.99 -8.24
C ALA A 934 -35.47 -2.37 -8.11
N TYR A 935 -36.53 -2.47 -7.29
CA TYR A 935 -37.33 -3.70 -7.17
C TYR A 935 -38.01 -4.05 -8.49
N ILE A 936 -38.61 -3.08 -9.17
CA ILE A 936 -39.26 -3.28 -10.47
C ILE A 936 -38.25 -3.85 -11.49
N GLN A 937 -37.08 -3.22 -11.63
CA GLN A 937 -36.03 -3.68 -12.55
C GLN A 937 -35.55 -5.11 -12.21
N CYS A 938 -35.42 -5.43 -10.91
CA CYS A 938 -35.02 -6.77 -10.48
C CYS A 938 -36.07 -7.83 -10.87
N PHE A 939 -37.35 -7.56 -10.61
CA PHE A 939 -38.44 -8.49 -10.95
C PHE A 939 -38.62 -8.64 -12.47
N GLU A 940 -38.50 -7.57 -13.26
CA GLU A 940 -38.50 -7.64 -14.72
C GLU A 940 -37.35 -8.51 -15.24
N GLY A 941 -36.14 -8.33 -14.69
CA GLY A 941 -34.96 -9.14 -15.03
C GLY A 941 -35.16 -10.62 -14.71
N LEU A 942 -35.74 -10.93 -13.55
CA LEU A 942 -36.08 -12.30 -13.14
C LEU A 942 -37.16 -12.93 -14.02
N GLY A 943 -38.18 -12.17 -14.43
CA GLY A 943 -39.21 -12.65 -15.35
C GLY A 943 -38.68 -12.94 -16.76
N ALA A 944 -37.69 -12.17 -17.21
CA ALA A 944 -37.04 -12.36 -18.51
C ALA A 944 -36.03 -13.53 -18.54
N CYS A 945 -35.36 -13.81 -17.41
CA CYS A 945 -34.35 -14.86 -17.27
C CYS A 945 -34.85 -16.02 -16.39
N ALA A 946 -35.77 -16.82 -16.92
CA ALA A 946 -36.30 -17.99 -16.23
C ALA A 946 -35.35 -19.21 -16.36
N ASP A 947 -34.88 -19.69 -15.21
CA ASP A 947 -34.05 -20.89 -14.99
C ASP A 947 -34.78 -21.85 -14.03
N SER A 948 -34.20 -23.02 -13.73
CA SER A 948 -34.79 -24.02 -12.81
C SER A 948 -35.06 -23.47 -11.40
N ASP A 949 -34.20 -22.55 -10.94
CA ASP A 949 -34.20 -22.06 -9.56
C ASP A 949 -34.89 -20.69 -9.44
N SER A 950 -35.52 -20.21 -10.52
CA SER A 950 -36.11 -18.86 -10.57
C SER A 950 -37.23 -18.64 -9.54
N GLU A 951 -37.95 -19.69 -9.13
CA GLU A 951 -38.97 -19.56 -8.08
C GLU A 951 -38.36 -19.14 -6.73
N GLU A 952 -37.20 -19.71 -6.37
CA GLU A 952 -36.50 -19.38 -5.13
C GLU A 952 -36.00 -17.94 -5.18
N HIS A 953 -35.40 -17.54 -6.31
CA HIS A 953 -34.92 -16.18 -6.55
C HIS A 953 -36.02 -15.11 -6.43
N VAL A 954 -37.17 -15.31 -7.09
CA VAL A 954 -38.30 -14.37 -7.03
C VAL A 954 -38.90 -14.34 -5.63
N SER A 955 -39.00 -15.49 -4.97
CA SER A 955 -39.52 -15.56 -3.59
C SER A 955 -38.61 -14.82 -2.60
N LEU A 956 -37.29 -14.92 -2.78
CA LEU A 956 -36.30 -14.23 -1.94
C LEU A 956 -36.41 -12.71 -2.06
N VAL A 957 -36.45 -12.17 -3.29
CA VAL A 957 -36.61 -10.72 -3.51
C VAL A 957 -37.99 -10.24 -3.07
N HIS A 958 -39.05 -11.04 -3.27
CA HIS A 958 -40.39 -10.70 -2.79
C HIS A 958 -40.46 -10.68 -1.25
N ASN A 959 -39.77 -11.58 -0.55
CA ASN A 959 -39.69 -11.53 0.91
C ASN A 959 -38.93 -10.29 1.39
N MET A 960 -37.89 -9.86 0.67
CA MET A 960 -37.18 -8.60 0.95
C MET A 960 -38.12 -7.40 0.85
N LEU A 961 -38.91 -7.32 -0.23
CA LEU A 961 -39.91 -6.26 -0.43
C LEU A 961 -40.92 -6.19 0.74
N LYS A 962 -41.41 -7.35 1.22
CA LYS A 962 -42.36 -7.41 2.34
C LYS A 962 -41.80 -6.88 3.66
N MET A 963 -40.49 -6.98 3.86
CA MET A 963 -39.82 -6.50 5.07
C MET A 963 -39.54 -5.00 5.05
N ASP A 964 -39.68 -4.35 3.89
CA ASP A 964 -39.39 -2.94 3.70
C ASP A 964 -40.68 -2.11 3.87
N LEU A 965 -41.05 -1.88 5.13
CA LEU A 965 -42.31 -1.25 5.56
C LEU A 965 -42.54 0.18 5.02
N GLY A 966 -41.50 0.84 4.51
CA GLY A 966 -41.59 2.19 3.95
C GLY A 966 -42.09 2.25 2.50
N MET A 967 -42.21 1.12 1.81
CA MET A 967 -42.65 1.08 0.41
C MET A 967 -44.14 0.76 0.29
N GLN A 968 -44.86 1.57 -0.48
CA GLN A 968 -46.24 1.29 -0.87
C GLN A 968 -46.25 0.59 -2.23
N PRO A 969 -46.96 -0.55 -2.37
CA PRO A 969 -47.02 -1.26 -3.62
C PRO A 969 -47.89 -0.51 -4.64
N THR A 970 -47.26 -0.09 -5.74
CA THR A 970 -47.91 0.56 -6.89
C THR A 970 -48.37 -0.47 -7.93
N THR A 971 -49.28 -0.11 -8.83
CA THR A 971 -49.69 -0.98 -9.96
C THR A 971 -48.48 -1.44 -10.77
N LYS A 972 -47.49 -0.57 -10.96
CA LYS A 972 -46.24 -0.90 -11.66
C LYS A 972 -45.43 -1.98 -10.93
N LEU A 973 -45.39 -1.96 -9.61
CA LEU A 973 -44.70 -2.99 -8.82
C LEU A 973 -45.43 -4.33 -8.90
N TYR A 974 -46.77 -4.33 -8.83
CA TYR A 974 -47.56 -5.55 -9.03
C TYR A 974 -47.39 -6.13 -10.43
N ASN A 975 -47.34 -5.29 -11.46
CA ASN A 975 -47.03 -5.73 -12.84
C ASN A 975 -45.67 -6.44 -12.92
N ALA A 976 -44.66 -5.90 -12.25
CA ALA A 976 -43.34 -6.52 -12.20
C ALA A 976 -43.37 -7.88 -11.48
N LEU A 977 -44.09 -7.99 -10.37
CA LEU A 977 -44.31 -9.26 -9.66
C LEU A 977 -45.05 -10.28 -10.53
N MET A 978 -46.08 -9.86 -11.26
CA MET A 978 -46.80 -10.71 -12.20
C MET A 978 -45.85 -11.27 -13.27
N LEU A 979 -45.01 -10.43 -13.87
CA LEU A 979 -44.00 -10.84 -14.85
C LEU A 979 -43.01 -11.84 -14.27
N ALA A 980 -42.51 -11.59 -13.06
CA ALA A 980 -41.56 -12.45 -12.38
C ALA A 980 -42.14 -13.86 -12.12
N TYR A 981 -43.32 -13.95 -11.49
CA TYR A 981 -43.96 -15.23 -11.18
C TYR A 981 -44.45 -15.97 -12.43
N ALA A 982 -44.95 -15.26 -13.44
CA ALA A 982 -45.33 -15.86 -14.72
C ALA A 982 -44.10 -16.41 -15.46
N GLY A 983 -42.96 -15.71 -15.39
CA GLY A 983 -41.66 -16.16 -15.88
C GLY A 983 -41.22 -17.49 -15.25
N CYS A 984 -41.39 -17.63 -13.93
CA CYS A 984 -41.00 -18.82 -13.16
C CYS A 984 -41.94 -20.03 -13.32
N GLY A 985 -42.96 -19.95 -14.17
CA GLY A 985 -43.93 -21.04 -14.34
C GLY A 985 -44.96 -21.14 -13.21
N ARG A 986 -45.20 -20.06 -12.44
CA ARG A 986 -46.26 -19.95 -11.42
C ARG A 986 -47.35 -18.93 -11.84
N PRO A 987 -48.08 -19.16 -12.95
CA PRO A 987 -49.07 -18.22 -13.46
C PRO A 987 -50.27 -18.01 -12.52
N SER A 988 -50.60 -19.00 -11.67
CA SER A 988 -51.67 -18.85 -10.66
C SER A 988 -51.34 -17.76 -9.65
N ARG A 989 -50.12 -17.76 -9.11
CA ARG A 989 -49.65 -16.75 -8.15
C ARG A 989 -49.51 -15.38 -8.80
N ALA A 990 -49.17 -15.32 -10.09
CA ALA A 990 -49.21 -14.07 -10.85
C ALA A 990 -50.65 -13.51 -10.96
N LEU A 991 -51.66 -14.36 -11.07
CA LEU A 991 -53.06 -13.92 -11.11
C LEU A 991 -53.55 -13.35 -9.77
N ASP A 992 -52.96 -13.75 -8.64
CA ASP A 992 -53.29 -13.16 -7.33
C ASP A 992 -52.98 -11.66 -7.31
N PHE A 993 -51.81 -11.26 -7.82
CA PHE A 993 -51.43 -9.84 -7.92
C PHE A 993 -52.31 -9.05 -8.90
N TRP A 994 -52.88 -9.68 -9.91
CA TRP A 994 -53.88 -9.03 -10.76
C TRP A 994 -55.14 -8.67 -9.96
N ASN A 995 -55.57 -9.52 -9.03
CA ASN A 995 -56.68 -9.20 -8.14
C ASN A 995 -56.32 -8.06 -7.18
N ASP A 996 -55.06 -8.00 -6.73
CA ASP A 996 -54.56 -6.89 -5.92
C ASP A 996 -54.57 -5.57 -6.70
N ILE A 997 -54.19 -5.57 -7.98
CA ILE A 997 -54.30 -4.40 -8.88
C ILE A 997 -55.75 -3.95 -9.02
N ILE A 998 -56.70 -4.86 -9.26
CA ILE A 998 -58.13 -4.50 -9.37
C ILE A 998 -58.66 -3.87 -8.08
N ARG A 999 -58.17 -4.32 -6.92
CA ARG A 999 -58.56 -3.80 -5.60
C ARG A 999 -57.81 -2.53 -5.22
N SER A 1000 -56.73 -2.20 -5.91
CA SER A 1000 -55.92 -1.02 -5.65
C SER A 1000 -56.65 0.26 -6.07
N VAL A 1001 -56.23 1.39 -5.49
CA VAL A 1001 -56.76 2.72 -5.83
C VAL A 1001 -56.34 3.17 -7.24
N GLU A 1002 -55.15 2.75 -7.69
CA GLU A 1002 -54.61 3.08 -9.02
C GLU A 1002 -55.33 2.33 -10.15
N GLY A 1003 -55.78 1.11 -9.89
CA GLY A 1003 -56.44 0.26 -10.87
C GLY A 1003 -55.51 -0.26 -11.99
N PRO A 1004 -56.05 -1.04 -12.95
CA PRO A 1004 -55.28 -1.67 -14.01
C PRO A 1004 -54.90 -0.69 -15.13
N SER A 1005 -53.63 -0.75 -15.57
CA SER A 1005 -53.13 -0.05 -16.75
C SER A 1005 -53.16 -0.93 -18.02
N TYR A 1006 -52.95 -0.34 -19.20
CA TYR A 1006 -52.80 -1.10 -20.45
C TYR A 1006 -51.66 -2.14 -20.39
N ASN A 1007 -50.53 -1.81 -19.74
CA ASN A 1007 -49.45 -2.77 -19.51
C ASN A 1007 -49.92 -3.91 -18.60
N SER A 1008 -50.69 -3.60 -17.56
CA SER A 1008 -51.26 -4.61 -16.64
C SER A 1008 -52.15 -5.60 -17.39
N LEU A 1009 -52.94 -5.10 -18.35
CA LEU A 1009 -53.78 -5.91 -19.23
C LEU A 1009 -52.96 -6.78 -20.18
N GLU A 1010 -51.91 -6.24 -20.79
CA GLU A 1010 -51.02 -7.02 -21.66
C GLU A 1010 -50.33 -8.17 -20.88
N ILE A 1011 -49.90 -7.88 -19.65
CA ILE A 1011 -49.24 -8.84 -18.77
C ILE A 1011 -50.23 -9.92 -18.32
N VAL A 1012 -51.43 -9.57 -17.83
CA VAL A 1012 -52.40 -10.57 -17.35
C VAL A 1012 -52.83 -11.52 -18.48
N PHE A 1013 -53.03 -11.01 -19.70
CA PHE A 1013 -53.34 -11.87 -20.83
C PHE A 1013 -52.16 -12.75 -21.22
N SER A 1014 -50.92 -12.25 -21.11
CA SER A 1014 -49.73 -13.09 -21.26
C SER A 1014 -49.62 -14.16 -20.17
N VAL A 1015 -50.03 -13.89 -18.93
CA VAL A 1015 -50.11 -14.91 -17.88
C VAL A 1015 -51.13 -15.99 -18.23
N CYS A 1016 -52.28 -15.60 -18.79
CA CYS A 1016 -53.32 -16.54 -19.26
C CYS A 1016 -52.82 -17.49 -20.37
N GLU A 1017 -51.81 -17.10 -21.16
CA GLU A 1017 -51.17 -17.99 -22.16
C GLU A 1017 -50.61 -19.27 -21.53
N ARG A 1018 -50.15 -19.20 -20.27
CA ARG A 1018 -49.49 -20.29 -19.54
C ARG A 1018 -50.37 -20.92 -18.47
N LEU A 1019 -51.54 -20.34 -18.20
CA LEU A 1019 -52.46 -20.77 -17.16
C LEU A 1019 -53.39 -21.88 -17.69
N PRO A 1020 -53.58 -22.99 -16.94
CA PRO A 1020 -54.61 -23.98 -17.27
C PRO A 1020 -56.00 -23.33 -17.30
N TYR A 1021 -56.78 -23.58 -18.36
CA TYR A 1021 -58.09 -22.94 -18.58
C TYR A 1021 -58.01 -21.40 -18.64
N GLY A 1022 -56.84 -20.87 -18.97
CA GLY A 1022 -56.58 -19.43 -19.09
C GLY A 1022 -57.46 -18.73 -20.15
N ASP A 1023 -57.97 -19.46 -21.14
CA ASP A 1023 -58.90 -18.93 -22.15
C ASP A 1023 -60.22 -18.46 -21.53
N GLN A 1024 -60.72 -19.17 -20.52
CA GLN A 1024 -61.93 -18.77 -19.79
C GLN A 1024 -61.69 -17.51 -18.97
N THR A 1025 -60.53 -17.42 -18.30
CA THR A 1025 -60.13 -16.24 -17.51
C THR A 1025 -59.92 -15.03 -18.41
N ALA A 1026 -59.23 -15.19 -19.55
CA ALA A 1026 -59.04 -14.15 -20.55
C ALA A 1026 -60.39 -13.63 -21.08
N LYS A 1027 -61.32 -14.51 -21.45
CA LYS A 1027 -62.68 -14.11 -21.90
C LYS A 1027 -63.46 -13.36 -20.82
N LYS A 1028 -63.33 -13.74 -19.55
CA LYS A 1028 -63.97 -13.01 -18.42
C LYS A 1028 -63.44 -11.59 -18.28
N ILE A 1029 -62.13 -11.40 -18.40
CA ILE A 1029 -61.49 -10.07 -18.37
C ILE A 1029 -61.93 -9.26 -19.59
N TRP A 1030 -61.91 -9.87 -20.77
CA TRP A 1030 -62.31 -9.23 -22.03
C TRP A 1030 -63.75 -8.72 -22.01
N LYS A 1031 -64.72 -9.53 -21.56
CA LYS A 1031 -66.12 -9.10 -21.42
C LYS A 1031 -66.30 -7.90 -20.48
N LYS A 1032 -65.49 -7.80 -19.43
CA LYS A 1032 -65.51 -6.66 -18.52
C LYS A 1032 -64.94 -5.40 -19.18
N MET A 1033 -63.91 -5.54 -20.00
CA MET A 1033 -63.37 -4.42 -20.78
C MET A 1033 -64.36 -3.92 -21.83
N GLU A 1034 -65.04 -4.83 -22.55
CA GLU A 1034 -66.10 -4.48 -23.51
C GLU A 1034 -67.25 -3.74 -22.82
N ALA A 1035 -67.68 -4.20 -21.64
CA ALA A 1035 -68.72 -3.55 -20.86
C ALA A 1035 -68.33 -2.15 -20.32
N GLN A 1036 -67.02 -1.86 -20.27
CA GLN A 1036 -66.48 -0.57 -19.83
C GLN A 1036 -66.07 0.33 -21.00
N GLU A 1037 -66.32 -0.08 -22.25
CA GLU A 1037 -66.03 0.69 -23.47
C GLU A 1037 -64.57 1.21 -23.56
N VAL A 1038 -63.62 0.40 -23.08
CA VAL A 1038 -62.18 0.76 -23.07
C VAL A 1038 -61.59 0.62 -24.49
N ASP A 1039 -60.89 1.65 -24.97
CA ASP A 1039 -60.16 1.60 -26.24
C ASP A 1039 -58.95 0.63 -26.14
N VAL A 1040 -58.87 -0.34 -27.05
CA VAL A 1040 -57.91 -1.47 -26.91
C VAL A 1040 -56.76 -1.35 -27.91
N PRO A 1041 -55.53 -1.10 -27.43
CA PRO A 1041 -54.37 -1.03 -28.32
C PRO A 1041 -54.05 -2.40 -28.93
N PRO A 1042 -53.42 -2.44 -30.13
CA PRO A 1042 -53.06 -3.69 -30.82
C PRO A 1042 -52.23 -4.68 -29.99
N SER A 1043 -51.39 -4.18 -29.07
CA SER A 1043 -50.58 -5.03 -28.18
C SER A 1043 -51.42 -5.81 -27.17
N VAL A 1044 -52.42 -5.17 -26.56
CA VAL A 1044 -53.34 -5.79 -25.59
C VAL A 1044 -54.23 -6.81 -26.28
N PHE A 1045 -54.73 -6.50 -27.47
CA PHE A 1045 -55.51 -7.45 -28.27
C PHE A 1045 -54.68 -8.66 -28.70
N ALA A 1046 -53.43 -8.44 -29.13
CA ALA A 1046 -52.51 -9.53 -29.45
C ALA A 1046 -52.26 -10.44 -28.23
N ALA A 1047 -52.08 -9.87 -27.03
CA ALA A 1047 -51.93 -10.63 -25.79
C ALA A 1047 -53.19 -11.42 -25.44
N TYR A 1048 -54.39 -10.84 -25.59
CA TYR A 1048 -55.66 -11.52 -25.40
C TYR A 1048 -55.80 -12.75 -26.31
N LEU A 1049 -55.49 -12.60 -27.60
CA LEU A 1049 -55.47 -13.71 -28.56
C LEU A 1049 -54.43 -14.77 -28.18
N GLY A 1050 -53.27 -14.36 -27.67
CA GLY A 1050 -52.28 -15.25 -27.07
C GLY A 1050 -52.91 -16.09 -25.95
N GLY A 1051 -53.60 -15.47 -25.00
CA GLY A 1051 -54.24 -16.15 -23.87
C GLY A 1051 -55.26 -17.21 -24.28
N ILE A 1052 -56.03 -16.95 -25.35
CA ILE A 1052 -56.95 -17.95 -25.93
C ILE A 1052 -56.17 -19.07 -26.63
N ALA A 1053 -55.16 -18.70 -27.42
CA ALA A 1053 -54.34 -19.64 -28.20
C ALA A 1053 -53.54 -20.60 -27.31
N GLY A 1054 -53.10 -20.16 -26.13
CA GLY A 1054 -52.32 -20.96 -25.17
C GLY A 1054 -52.98 -22.27 -24.75
N ASN A 1055 -54.32 -22.32 -24.70
CA ASN A 1055 -55.08 -23.52 -24.38
C ASN A 1055 -55.46 -24.38 -25.61
N GLY A 1056 -54.95 -24.05 -26.80
CA GLY A 1056 -55.12 -24.84 -28.02
C GLY A 1056 -56.43 -24.62 -28.80
N ASN A 1057 -57.21 -23.59 -28.46
CA ASN A 1057 -58.49 -23.31 -29.10
C ASN A 1057 -58.34 -22.50 -30.41
N VAL A 1058 -57.87 -23.15 -31.48
CA VAL A 1058 -57.59 -22.50 -32.78
C VAL A 1058 -58.85 -21.86 -33.38
N THR A 1059 -60.01 -22.49 -33.25
CA THR A 1059 -61.27 -21.97 -33.84
C THR A 1059 -61.69 -20.66 -33.21
N ALA A 1060 -61.60 -20.54 -31.88
CA ALA A 1060 -61.93 -19.29 -31.19
C ALA A 1060 -60.97 -18.15 -31.53
N VAL A 1061 -59.68 -18.46 -31.73
CA VAL A 1061 -58.68 -17.46 -32.18
C VAL A 1061 -58.99 -16.97 -33.59
N GLN A 1062 -59.34 -17.89 -34.52
CA GLN A 1062 -59.71 -17.53 -35.89
C GLN A 1062 -60.98 -16.67 -35.95
N GLU A 1063 -61.98 -16.98 -35.12
CA GLU A 1063 -63.21 -16.20 -35.00
C GLU A 1063 -62.95 -14.80 -34.45
N ALA A 1064 -62.18 -14.69 -33.37
CA ALA A 1064 -61.82 -13.41 -32.77
C ALA A 1064 -61.02 -12.50 -33.74
N ILE A 1065 -60.18 -13.07 -34.60
CA ILE A 1065 -59.47 -12.31 -35.64
C ILE A 1065 -60.41 -11.88 -36.76
N LYS A 1066 -61.42 -12.69 -37.13
CA LYS A 1066 -62.40 -12.32 -38.17
C LYS A 1066 -63.32 -11.19 -37.71
N THR A 1067 -63.73 -11.17 -36.45
CA THR A 1067 -64.60 -10.13 -35.88
C THR A 1067 -63.82 -8.88 -35.44
N MET A 1068 -62.49 -8.91 -35.49
CA MET A 1068 -61.60 -7.88 -34.97
C MET A 1068 -61.90 -6.47 -35.51
N GLN A 1069 -62.16 -6.33 -36.81
CA GLN A 1069 -62.43 -5.02 -37.40
C GLN A 1069 -63.77 -4.42 -36.94
N GLN A 1070 -64.70 -5.26 -36.47
CA GLN A 1070 -65.98 -4.85 -35.90
C GLN A 1070 -65.86 -4.55 -34.40
N THR A 1071 -65.01 -5.28 -33.66
CA THR A 1071 -64.87 -5.16 -32.20
C THR A 1071 -63.85 -4.12 -31.75
N VAL A 1072 -62.74 -3.95 -32.48
CA VAL A 1072 -61.60 -3.11 -32.07
C VAL A 1072 -61.24 -2.02 -33.10
N GLY A 1073 -61.83 -2.06 -34.30
CA GLY A 1073 -61.71 -0.99 -35.30
C GLY A 1073 -60.44 -1.02 -36.18
N TYR A 1074 -59.54 -1.99 -36.01
CA TYR A 1074 -58.35 -2.18 -36.86
C TYR A 1074 -58.21 -3.63 -37.34
N GLY A 1075 -57.38 -3.83 -38.38
CA GLY A 1075 -57.12 -5.13 -39.00
C GLY A 1075 -55.95 -5.90 -38.38
N PRO A 1076 -55.74 -7.18 -38.77
CA PRO A 1076 -54.68 -8.00 -38.22
C PRO A 1076 -53.29 -7.51 -38.63
N ASP A 1077 -52.44 -7.29 -37.63
CA ASP A 1077 -51.05 -6.86 -37.78
C ASP A 1077 -50.05 -8.02 -37.52
N LEU A 1078 -48.78 -7.81 -37.82
CA LEU A 1078 -47.68 -8.76 -37.62
C LEU A 1078 -47.61 -9.28 -36.18
N LEU A 1079 -47.80 -8.40 -35.18
CA LEU A 1079 -47.80 -8.79 -33.77
C LEU A 1079 -48.96 -9.74 -33.43
N ILE A 1080 -50.14 -9.50 -34.00
CA ILE A 1080 -51.36 -10.24 -33.70
C ILE A 1080 -51.27 -11.68 -34.22
N LEU A 1081 -50.98 -11.84 -35.52
CA LEU A 1081 -50.83 -13.17 -36.11
C LEU A 1081 -49.60 -13.91 -35.54
N GLY A 1082 -48.52 -13.18 -35.26
CA GLY A 1082 -47.32 -13.74 -34.68
C GLY A 1082 -47.53 -14.25 -33.26
N VAL A 1083 -48.16 -13.47 -32.37
CA VAL A 1083 -48.40 -13.85 -30.97
C VAL A 1083 -49.35 -15.02 -30.88
N ALA A 1084 -50.46 -14.98 -31.64
CA ALA A 1084 -51.41 -16.10 -31.71
C ALA A 1084 -50.72 -17.40 -32.14
N TYR A 1085 -49.88 -17.37 -33.19
CA TYR A 1085 -49.13 -18.55 -33.64
C TYR A 1085 -48.12 -19.05 -32.61
N ASN A 1086 -47.38 -18.15 -31.96
CA ASN A 1086 -46.36 -18.49 -30.96
C ASN A 1086 -46.94 -19.10 -29.67
N ALA A 1087 -48.18 -18.74 -29.33
CA ALA A 1087 -48.87 -19.22 -28.13
C ALA A 1087 -49.50 -20.62 -28.33
N LEU A 1088 -49.79 -21.04 -29.56
CA LEU A 1088 -50.42 -22.34 -29.82
C LEU A 1088 -49.56 -23.53 -29.38
N PRO A 1089 -50.11 -24.47 -28.58
CA PRO A 1089 -49.39 -25.67 -28.16
C PRO A 1089 -49.34 -26.71 -29.31
N GLY A 1090 -48.13 -27.19 -29.62
CA GLY A 1090 -47.94 -28.34 -30.53
C GLY A 1090 -47.94 -28.00 -32.03
N GLN A 1091 -47.25 -28.84 -32.81
CA GLN A 1091 -46.97 -28.57 -34.22
C GLN A 1091 -48.22 -28.68 -35.12
N ALA A 1092 -49.16 -29.58 -34.79
CA ALA A 1092 -50.37 -29.79 -35.58
C ALA A 1092 -51.30 -28.56 -35.56
N LEU A 1093 -51.49 -27.96 -34.37
CA LEU A 1093 -52.30 -26.75 -34.22
C LEU A 1093 -51.63 -25.54 -34.88
N GLN A 1094 -50.30 -25.42 -34.75
CA GLN A 1094 -49.53 -24.40 -35.46
C GLN A 1094 -49.67 -24.52 -36.99
N ARG A 1095 -49.60 -25.73 -37.56
CA ARG A 1095 -49.81 -25.93 -39.01
C ARG A 1095 -51.21 -25.51 -39.44
N LYS A 1096 -52.24 -25.96 -38.72
CA LYS A 1096 -53.64 -25.60 -39.00
C LYS A 1096 -53.88 -24.09 -38.97
N PHE A 1097 -53.26 -23.38 -38.03
CA PHE A 1097 -53.33 -21.91 -37.97
C PHE A 1097 -52.53 -21.25 -39.10
N ALA A 1098 -51.35 -21.78 -39.44
CA ALA A 1098 -50.50 -21.25 -40.50
C ALA A 1098 -51.10 -21.39 -41.90
N GLU A 1099 -51.78 -22.50 -42.18
CA GLU A 1099 -52.52 -22.73 -43.43
C GLU A 1099 -53.64 -21.70 -43.57
N TRP A 1100 -54.47 -21.59 -42.53
CA TRP A 1100 -55.53 -20.58 -42.47
C TRP A 1100 -55.00 -19.15 -42.65
N ALA A 1101 -53.96 -18.75 -41.91
CA ALA A 1101 -53.40 -17.40 -41.99
C ALA A 1101 -52.80 -17.09 -43.37
N ASN A 1102 -52.30 -18.10 -44.08
CA ASN A 1102 -51.78 -17.97 -45.44
C ASN A 1102 -52.90 -17.79 -46.48
N GLU A 1103 -54.09 -18.33 -46.22
CA GLU A 1103 -55.28 -18.20 -47.07
C GLU A 1103 -56.01 -16.87 -46.83
N THR A 1104 -56.23 -16.47 -45.56
CA THR A 1104 -57.02 -15.28 -45.23
C THR A 1104 -56.21 -13.98 -45.20
N HIS A 1105 -54.94 -14.01 -44.78
CA HIS A 1105 -54.10 -12.82 -44.61
C HIS A 1105 -52.67 -13.01 -45.19
N PRO A 1106 -52.53 -13.30 -46.51
CA PRO A 1106 -51.25 -13.68 -47.12
C PRO A 1106 -50.15 -12.62 -46.99
N LYS A 1107 -50.52 -11.33 -47.09
CA LYS A 1107 -49.56 -10.22 -47.01
C LYS A 1107 -48.90 -10.12 -45.63
N VAL A 1108 -49.71 -10.12 -44.56
CA VAL A 1108 -49.23 -10.01 -43.17
C VAL A 1108 -48.51 -11.28 -42.73
N TRP A 1109 -49.01 -12.46 -43.14
CA TRP A 1109 -48.36 -13.73 -42.84
C TRP A 1109 -46.98 -13.89 -43.50
N ALA A 1110 -46.80 -13.34 -44.70
CA ALA A 1110 -45.48 -13.29 -45.34
C ALA A 1110 -44.47 -12.46 -44.54
N GLU A 1111 -44.90 -11.39 -43.86
CA GLU A 1111 -44.03 -10.59 -42.99
C GLU A 1111 -43.64 -11.33 -41.71
N VAL A 1112 -44.54 -12.12 -41.12
CA VAL A 1112 -44.23 -13.00 -39.98
C VAL A 1112 -43.17 -14.03 -40.37
N LYS A 1113 -43.31 -14.67 -41.55
CA LYS A 1113 -42.33 -15.65 -42.08
C LYS A 1113 -40.93 -15.06 -42.31
N LYS A 1114 -40.81 -13.75 -42.57
CA LYS A 1114 -39.52 -13.05 -42.72
C LYS A 1114 -38.77 -12.89 -41.39
N LYS A 1115 -39.43 -13.06 -40.24
CA LYS A 1115 -38.80 -12.93 -38.92
C LYS A 1115 -37.97 -14.17 -38.57
N ARG A 1116 -36.88 -13.98 -37.82
CA ARG A 1116 -36.06 -15.09 -37.29
C ARG A 1116 -36.91 -15.97 -36.37
N TYR A 1117 -36.70 -17.28 -36.36
CA TYR A 1117 -37.44 -18.20 -35.50
C TYR A 1117 -36.51 -19.08 -34.64
N GLN A 1118 -37.07 -19.68 -33.58
CA GLN A 1118 -36.45 -20.70 -32.75
C GLN A 1118 -37.34 -21.96 -32.75
N ARG A 1119 -36.73 -23.14 -32.82
CA ARG A 1119 -37.42 -24.43 -32.66
C ARG A 1119 -37.17 -24.96 -31.26
N ALA A 1120 -38.25 -25.22 -30.52
CA ALA A 1120 -38.17 -25.86 -29.21
C ALA A 1120 -38.00 -27.38 -29.36
N ALA A 1121 -37.50 -28.05 -28.31
CA ALA A 1121 -37.25 -29.50 -28.30
C ALA A 1121 -38.49 -30.35 -28.62
N ASN A 1122 -39.69 -29.80 -28.40
CA ASN A 1122 -40.99 -30.40 -28.73
C ASN A 1122 -41.45 -30.15 -30.18
N GLY A 1123 -40.59 -29.62 -31.06
CA GLY A 1123 -40.88 -29.39 -32.49
C GLY A 1123 -41.70 -28.13 -32.79
N VAL A 1124 -42.10 -27.36 -31.77
CA VAL A 1124 -42.86 -26.10 -31.91
C VAL A 1124 -41.95 -25.00 -32.43
N THR A 1125 -42.42 -24.23 -33.41
CA THR A 1125 -41.66 -23.10 -33.99
C THR A 1125 -42.16 -21.79 -33.39
N LYS A 1126 -41.26 -20.95 -32.88
CA LYS A 1126 -41.58 -19.63 -32.34
C LYS A 1126 -40.82 -18.54 -33.11
N TYR A 1127 -41.54 -17.59 -33.68
CA TYR A 1127 -40.95 -16.42 -34.35
C TYR A 1127 -40.50 -15.39 -33.30
N LYS A 1128 -39.36 -14.73 -33.53
CA LYS A 1128 -38.88 -13.61 -32.72
C LYS A 1128 -39.66 -12.36 -33.11
N LEU A 1129 -40.63 -12.01 -32.29
CA LEU A 1129 -41.48 -10.84 -32.44
C LEU A 1129 -40.95 -9.68 -31.60
N PRO A 1130 -41.22 -8.42 -31.99
CA PRO A 1130 -40.88 -7.24 -31.20
C PRO A 1130 -41.86 -7.04 -30.03
N ARG A 1131 -42.12 -8.09 -29.24
CA ARG A 1131 -42.95 -8.03 -28.03
C ARG A 1131 -42.04 -7.97 -26.82
N VAL A 1132 -42.02 -6.83 -26.13
CA VAL A 1132 -41.24 -6.62 -24.90
C VAL A 1132 -42.23 -6.25 -23.81
N LEU A 1133 -42.50 -7.19 -22.91
CA LEU A 1133 -43.36 -6.95 -21.75
C LEU A 1133 -42.53 -6.22 -20.69
N ARG A 1134 -43.01 -5.04 -20.25
CA ARG A 1134 -42.44 -4.24 -19.16
C ARG A 1134 -43.57 -3.79 -18.23
N ALA A 1135 -43.21 -3.61 -16.97
CA ALA A 1135 -44.12 -3.35 -15.86
C ALA A 1135 -44.69 -1.93 -15.85
#